data_AF-A0A927VKI9-F1
#
_entry.id   AF-A0A927VKI9-F1
#
_cell.length_a   1.000
_cell.length_b   1.000
_cell.length_c   1.000
_cell.angle_alpha   90.00
_cell.angle_beta   90.00
_cell.angle_gamma   90.00
#
_symmetry.space_group_name_H-M   'P 1'
#
loop_
_entity.id
_entity.type
_entity.pdbx_description
1 polymer ?
#
loop_
_entity_poly.entity_id
_entity_poly.type
_entity_poly.pdbx_seq_one_letter_code
_entity_poly.pdbx_strand_id
1 'polypeptide(L)'
;METEQMKTKKKLVLIPSAYNHRAMGDVENFIEYYKEDMDVYIITDQEMDGDELIEDGVTYVRKGAKKALYLEVTAEYIIDAGTISGTNKLSSTQKRISVWHGTPYKKMFVDLAREHIISGLDYASMFDLMVSPSAWYTEHFLRNSMLYDGEVLETAISRTDSLFLSDEEQQEIRKQVGIPEGKKVLLYAPTFRERGEFALPFSPQKMMSVLGDEWVIVVKLHYLNQLKPVEGVVDATDYSSVNHLLTIADFMITDYSSLLFDYSVLEKPALLFQYDRASYENDRSFMFRMEDYVNDEDIIFTEDALYEKMRSVESMKNNMSAIKEEFYPHQHERATADLVKELALDTGKRGMKEVIFLVNDLNEIGGIHTFVLNLAREFKTKYNAKVILIGNSEFNKSKGKAYVFDGQGYVDLKLSMENNAGIVNSILSSTDGYIISTQYGGHMRFQKFLKGKRVVLMFHGDTKDLIRRYIYEVQLDGYNNEKVYNYRRLAFLTEGNCDLIKPELKESVRKKAIYIENGMDFEEGPSLYQENGEFALVSRLDRDKNPVEAIDIFMNEKLDPSYRLHIYGDGALKAEMEQKIADAGLQDRIILHGFVSDKKEIYGNKQGVISTSLTDGLPLTLLESIQYGVPVYVYDSFTACRDMVTEKTGRLIETGNQEAFVEALNNAFDMNAFDSREIKEKFSNKVITEKWMALFAELDEEVAREMSKTAADVSAAANAPATKSSFKKRLKKSLKNGLLKNEFTAAKLGVMYRNLKTGSKNKSLPMVSVIMPYYYNRKTVEKAVKSVVKSGYPNYEIVLVNDGSDDDPRPLLKNYKNVQYLYKENGGLSSARNFGMDHAKGKYVIFLDSDDILYPGALNKLVDYAEKHKLDMVIGKTLRHYVSKNKDEDWYPGVTVNTYVNTRKSRFHVIDDTIATGKLYSLDMLRKNNIQFQDGLYEDVLFTGQLYALLDEIGVIHRKIQIWMVYGTGTSITTSNTLDNVKARMKNVNYIFGLHDEITKVYYTRQYIRHQMVASVNGYKNFTDEEKRELYDLLREGMLMREPYVVDQMIIVPSKKLLYQSLLADDFEKFDLVAEGFSEKYFAFHEKEEQA
;
A
#
# COMPACT_ATOMS: atom_id res chain seq x y z
N MET A 1 2.21 38.86 15.38
CA MET A 1 2.28 37.70 16.29
C MET A 1 2.61 36.50 15.45
N GLU A 2 3.91 36.31 15.23
CA GLU A 2 4.46 35.37 14.25
C GLU A 2 4.53 33.94 14.82
N THR A 3 3.86 33.01 14.13
CA THR A 3 4.33 31.68 13.70
C THR A 3 4.85 30.63 14.69
N GLU A 4 5.03 30.87 15.99
CA GLU A 4 5.50 29.79 16.90
C GLU A 4 4.43 28.71 17.18
N GLN A 5 3.15 29.08 17.23
CA GLN A 5 2.06 28.14 17.56
C GLN A 5 1.74 27.09 16.48
N MET A 6 2.26 27.24 15.25
CA MET A 6 2.01 26.28 14.16
C MET A 6 3.16 25.30 13.93
N LYS A 7 4.31 25.49 14.61
CA LYS A 7 5.47 24.64 14.39
C LYS A 7 5.23 23.23 14.95
N THR A 8 5.35 22.22 14.11
CA THR A 8 5.22 20.81 14.49
C THR A 8 6.56 20.11 14.41
N LYS A 9 6.83 19.23 15.37
CA LYS A 9 8.03 18.41 15.36
C LYS A 9 7.98 17.44 14.17
N LYS A 10 9.15 17.08 13.66
CA LYS A 10 9.30 15.96 12.72
C LYS A 10 9.20 14.65 13.49
N LYS A 11 8.84 13.57 12.80
CA LYS A 11 8.63 12.25 13.38
C LYS A 11 9.89 11.41 13.20
N LEU A 12 10.43 10.94 14.32
CA LEU A 12 11.49 9.93 14.37
C LEU A 12 10.89 8.63 14.89
N VAL A 13 11.06 7.54 14.15
CA VAL A 13 10.61 6.21 14.55
C VAL A 13 11.83 5.38 14.89
N LEU A 14 11.84 4.83 16.10
CA LEU A 14 12.84 3.89 16.58
C LEU A 14 12.22 2.50 16.61
N ILE A 15 12.91 1.51 16.06
CA ILE A 15 12.45 0.13 16.01
C ILE A 15 13.52 -0.76 16.67
N PRO A 16 13.32 -1.16 17.95
CA PRO A 16 14.29 -1.95 18.69
C PRO A 16 14.36 -3.40 18.19
N SER A 17 15.42 -4.11 18.60
CA SER A 17 15.60 -5.52 18.27
C SER A 17 14.61 -6.43 19.03
N ALA A 18 13.95 -7.32 18.31
CA ALA A 18 12.93 -8.26 18.81
C ALA A 18 13.58 -9.59 19.18
N TYR A 19 14.82 -9.82 18.75
CA TYR A 19 15.60 -11.02 19.07
C TYR A 19 15.89 -11.16 20.57
N ASN A 20 15.81 -10.06 21.32
CA ASN A 20 16.05 -10.04 22.77
C ASN A 20 14.81 -9.72 23.62
N HIS A 21 13.61 -9.55 23.02
CA HIS A 21 12.33 -9.18 23.65
C HIS A 21 12.32 -7.96 24.61
N ARG A 22 13.48 -7.36 24.92
CA ARG A 22 13.70 -6.34 25.96
C ARG A 22 14.88 -5.39 25.67
N ALA A 23 15.61 -5.56 24.56
CA ALA A 23 16.77 -4.71 24.24
C ALA A 23 16.33 -3.41 23.53
N MET A 24 15.86 -2.45 24.32
CA MET A 24 15.69 -1.08 23.83
C MET A 24 17.04 -0.41 23.57
N GLY A 25 18.11 -0.83 24.25
CA GLY A 25 19.43 -0.20 24.23
C GLY A 25 20.05 0.06 22.85
N ASP A 26 19.70 -0.70 21.81
CA ASP A 26 20.20 -0.44 20.45
C ASP A 26 19.71 0.92 19.89
N VAL A 27 18.51 1.37 20.29
CA VAL A 27 17.91 2.62 19.81
C VAL A 27 17.53 3.61 20.93
N GLU A 28 17.49 3.17 22.18
CA GLU A 28 17.03 3.98 23.32
C GLU A 28 17.87 5.24 23.54
N ASN A 29 19.18 5.14 23.34
CA ASN A 29 20.08 6.28 23.54
C ASN A 29 19.78 7.45 22.59
N PHE A 30 19.14 7.22 21.43
CA PHE A 30 18.70 8.30 20.54
C PHE A 30 17.59 9.17 21.13
N ILE A 31 16.83 8.66 22.10
CA ILE A 31 15.71 9.37 22.72
C ILE A 31 16.20 10.65 23.40
N GLU A 32 17.31 10.59 24.14
CA GLU A 32 17.86 11.75 24.86
C GLU A 32 18.20 12.90 23.91
N TYR A 33 18.74 12.60 22.74
CA TYR A 33 19.20 13.60 21.76
C TYR A 33 18.07 14.19 20.92
N TYR A 34 16.97 13.45 20.70
CA TYR A 34 15.93 13.86 19.75
C TYR A 34 14.57 14.18 20.38
N LYS A 35 14.25 13.73 21.60
CA LYS A 35 12.89 13.91 22.18
C LYS A 35 12.47 15.38 22.34
N GLU A 36 13.41 16.28 22.59
CA GLU A 36 13.12 17.71 22.76
C GLU A 36 12.78 18.40 21.44
N ASP A 37 13.34 17.94 20.32
CA ASP A 37 13.19 18.57 19.01
C ASP A 37 12.27 17.81 18.03
N MET A 38 12.10 16.50 18.23
CA MET A 38 11.32 15.58 17.39
C MET A 38 10.22 14.84 18.16
N ASP A 39 9.16 14.44 17.45
CA ASP A 39 8.17 13.50 17.96
C ASP A 39 8.76 12.09 17.82
N VAL A 40 9.16 11.50 18.95
CA VAL A 40 9.82 10.20 18.97
C VAL A 40 8.80 9.10 19.21
N TYR A 41 8.78 8.12 18.31
CA TYR A 41 7.93 6.94 18.35
C TYR A 41 8.77 5.68 18.48
N ILE A 42 8.29 4.69 19.24
CA ILE A 42 8.93 3.38 19.36
C ILE A 42 7.95 2.29 18.93
N ILE A 43 8.26 1.56 17.86
CA ILE A 43 7.43 0.43 17.42
C ILE A 43 7.94 -0.84 18.09
N THR A 44 7.17 -1.40 19.02
CA THR A 44 7.64 -2.51 19.88
C THR A 44 6.64 -3.66 19.98
N ASP A 45 7.15 -4.85 20.26
CA ASP A 45 6.40 -6.07 20.56
C ASP A 45 6.12 -6.26 22.06
N GLN A 46 6.53 -5.30 22.90
CA GLN A 46 6.27 -5.34 24.34
C GLN A 46 4.77 -5.34 24.67
N GLU A 47 4.40 -6.07 25.73
CA GLU A 47 3.03 -6.08 26.23
C GLU A 47 2.64 -4.68 26.74
N MET A 48 1.57 -4.14 26.18
CA MET A 48 0.99 -2.85 26.57
C MET A 48 -0.53 -2.94 26.49
N ASP A 49 -1.23 -2.16 27.33
CA ASP A 49 -2.69 -2.03 27.27
C ASP A 49 -3.08 -1.13 26.09
N GLY A 50 -3.82 -1.67 25.12
CA GLY A 50 -4.14 -0.98 23.86
C GLY A 50 -3.02 -1.03 22.81
N ASP A 51 -3.13 -0.20 21.75
CA ASP A 51 -2.18 -0.19 20.63
C ASP A 51 -1.11 0.92 20.74
N GLU A 52 -1.27 1.84 21.70
CA GLU A 52 -0.40 3.02 21.90
C GLU A 52 -0.28 3.34 23.40
N LEU A 53 0.92 3.77 23.83
CA LEU A 53 1.23 4.21 25.19
C LEU A 53 2.18 5.42 25.12
N ILE A 54 1.96 6.45 25.96
CA ILE A 54 2.81 7.65 26.00
C ILE A 54 3.47 7.72 27.37
N GLU A 55 4.81 7.74 27.39
CA GLU A 55 5.63 7.83 28.61
C GLU A 55 6.81 8.77 28.35
N ASP A 56 7.08 9.70 29.27
CA ASP A 56 8.21 10.65 29.22
C ASP A 56 8.41 11.39 27.88
N GLY A 57 7.30 11.73 27.21
CA GLY A 57 7.32 12.43 25.93
C GLY A 57 7.59 11.54 24.71
N VAL A 58 7.68 10.22 24.90
CA VAL A 58 7.86 9.21 23.85
C VAL A 58 6.57 8.43 23.65
N THR A 59 6.23 8.12 22.39
CA THR A 59 5.03 7.32 22.06
C THR A 59 5.42 5.90 21.64
N TYR A 60 5.07 4.93 22.46
CA TYR A 60 5.19 3.51 22.16
C TYR A 60 3.99 3.05 21.34
N VAL A 61 4.24 2.27 20.30
CA VAL A 61 3.24 1.77 19.37
C VAL A 61 3.42 0.27 19.19
N ARG A 62 2.34 -0.49 19.37
CA ARG A 62 2.38 -1.95 19.16
C ARG A 62 2.71 -2.28 17.70
N LYS A 63 3.66 -3.19 17.49
CA LYS A 63 3.97 -3.71 16.15
C LYS A 63 2.73 -4.31 15.48
N GLY A 64 2.55 -4.04 14.20
CA GLY A 64 1.38 -4.48 13.42
C GLY A 64 0.11 -3.63 13.64
N ALA A 65 0.11 -2.66 14.57
CA ALA A 65 -0.99 -1.70 14.68
C ALA A 65 -1.06 -0.81 13.44
N LYS A 66 -2.25 -0.24 13.16
CA LYS A 66 -2.43 0.70 12.04
C LYS A 66 -1.52 1.92 12.15
N LYS A 67 -1.25 2.38 13.37
CA LYS A 67 -0.34 3.51 13.63
C LYS A 67 1.10 3.16 13.26
N ALA A 68 1.56 1.95 13.56
CA ALA A 68 2.90 1.47 13.18
C ALA A 68 3.10 1.55 11.66
N LEU A 69 2.18 0.98 10.88
CA LEU A 69 2.23 1.05 9.42
C LEU A 69 2.19 2.50 8.89
N TYR A 70 1.43 3.38 9.54
CA TYR A 70 1.38 4.79 9.17
C TYR A 70 2.74 5.46 9.42
N LEU A 71 3.35 5.23 10.58
CA LEU A 71 4.64 5.79 10.95
C LEU A 71 5.76 5.28 10.03
N GLU A 72 5.78 3.98 9.73
CA GLU A 72 6.75 3.39 8.79
C GLU A 72 6.73 4.04 7.40
N VAL A 73 5.58 4.58 6.98
CA VAL A 73 5.40 5.20 5.66
C VAL A 73 5.53 6.73 5.71
N THR A 74 5.19 7.36 6.82
CA THR A 74 5.05 8.82 6.93
C THR A 74 6.06 9.51 7.83
N ALA A 75 6.86 8.78 8.62
CA ALA A 75 7.93 9.39 9.40
C ALA A 75 8.98 10.02 8.49
N GLU A 76 9.63 11.09 8.96
CA GLU A 76 10.79 11.68 8.30
C GLU A 76 12.01 10.76 8.45
N TYR A 77 12.18 10.17 9.64
CA TYR A 77 13.32 9.32 9.96
C TYR A 77 12.88 8.01 10.60
N ILE A 78 13.53 6.91 10.22
CA ILE A 78 13.41 5.61 10.89
C ILE A 78 14.80 5.11 11.24
N ILE A 79 15.01 4.71 12.49
CA ILE A 79 16.21 4.00 12.95
C ILE A 79 15.77 2.61 13.41
N ASP A 80 16.30 1.57 12.78
CA ASP A 80 15.95 0.16 13.02
C ASP A 80 17.15 -0.65 13.54
N ALA A 81 16.89 -1.54 14.49
CA ALA A 81 17.87 -2.46 15.07
C ALA A 81 17.70 -3.92 14.60
N GLY A 82 17.10 -4.15 13.43
CA GLY A 82 17.02 -5.47 12.82
C GLY A 82 15.64 -6.11 12.77
N THR A 83 14.55 -5.34 12.93
CA THR A 83 13.20 -5.92 13.16
C THR A 83 12.11 -5.37 12.29
N ILE A 84 12.36 -4.27 11.59
CA ILE A 84 11.44 -3.74 10.62
C ILE A 84 11.14 -4.85 9.61
N SER A 85 9.86 -5.22 9.55
CA SER A 85 9.40 -6.32 8.73
C SER A 85 8.21 -5.84 7.91
N GLY A 86 8.40 -5.69 6.61
CA GLY A 86 7.28 -5.59 5.67
C GLY A 86 6.70 -4.19 5.46
N THR A 87 7.48 -3.28 4.88
CA THR A 87 7.02 -2.32 3.86
C THR A 87 8.23 -1.79 3.10
N ASN A 88 8.23 -1.82 1.76
CA ASN A 88 9.26 -1.07 1.03
C ASN A 88 9.13 0.42 1.36
N LYS A 89 10.26 1.13 1.29
CA LYS A 89 10.28 2.58 1.36
C LYS A 89 9.41 3.16 0.23
N LEU A 90 8.30 3.81 0.60
CA LEU A 90 7.34 4.39 -0.35
C LEU A 90 7.53 5.89 -0.57
N SER A 91 8.24 6.57 0.34
CA SER A 91 8.53 7.99 0.27
C SER A 91 10.00 8.18 -0.05
N SER A 92 10.30 8.99 -1.07
CA SER A 92 11.68 9.35 -1.42
C SER A 92 12.33 10.30 -0.41
N THR A 93 11.53 11.01 0.39
CA THR A 93 12.02 12.01 1.36
C THR A 93 12.21 11.46 2.78
N GLN A 94 11.70 10.26 3.07
CA GLN A 94 12.01 9.56 4.32
C GLN A 94 13.46 9.04 4.29
N LYS A 95 14.18 9.09 5.42
CA LYS A 95 15.50 8.45 5.57
C LYS A 95 15.40 7.26 6.54
N ARG A 96 15.73 6.05 6.08
CA ARG A 96 15.73 4.82 6.87
C ARG A 96 17.17 4.38 7.15
N ILE A 97 17.49 4.21 8.43
CA ILE A 97 18.83 3.91 8.93
C ILE A 97 18.77 2.59 9.70
N SER A 98 19.67 1.65 9.41
CA SER A 98 19.85 0.46 10.26
C SER A 98 21.06 0.64 11.16
N VAL A 99 20.88 0.41 12.46
CA VAL A 99 21.97 0.28 13.45
C VAL A 99 22.23 -1.19 13.82
N TRP A 100 21.37 -2.10 13.34
CA TRP A 100 21.40 -3.52 13.67
C TRP A 100 21.50 -3.77 15.18
N HIS A 101 21.98 -4.96 15.59
CA HIS A 101 22.04 -5.38 17.01
C HIS A 101 23.38 -6.03 17.39
N GLY A 102 24.48 -5.56 16.79
CA GLY A 102 25.85 -5.95 17.14
C GLY A 102 26.55 -6.84 16.09
N THR A 103 27.81 -7.18 16.39
CA THR A 103 28.69 -7.94 15.49
C THR A 103 28.30 -9.42 15.44
N PRO A 104 28.03 -9.98 14.25
CA PRO A 104 27.63 -11.37 14.11
C PRO A 104 28.84 -12.31 14.24
N TYR A 105 28.81 -13.18 15.25
CA TYR A 105 29.77 -14.28 15.33
C TYR A 105 29.35 -15.50 14.49
N LYS A 106 28.03 -15.74 14.40
CA LYS A 106 27.44 -16.87 13.69
C LYS A 106 27.15 -16.46 12.26
N LYS A 107 27.26 -17.40 11.32
CA LYS A 107 26.88 -17.15 9.93
C LYS A 107 25.43 -16.70 9.85
N MET A 108 25.19 -15.65 9.09
CA MET A 108 23.88 -15.06 8.84
C MET A 108 23.64 -14.98 7.34
N PHE A 109 22.38 -14.78 6.94
CA PHE A 109 22.01 -14.55 5.55
C PHE A 109 22.71 -15.51 4.58
N VAL A 110 23.40 -15.02 3.56
CA VAL A 110 23.97 -15.86 2.50
C VAL A 110 25.12 -16.74 2.98
N ASP A 111 25.82 -16.33 4.04
CA ASP A 111 26.85 -17.17 4.66
C ASP A 111 26.23 -18.35 5.39
N LEU A 112 25.04 -18.18 5.98
CA LEU A 112 24.32 -19.27 6.62
C LEU A 112 23.88 -20.30 5.59
N ALA A 113 23.17 -19.84 4.55
CA ALA A 113 22.76 -20.65 3.41
C ALA A 113 22.28 -19.76 2.25
N ARG A 114 22.41 -20.26 1.02
CA ARG A 114 21.97 -19.54 -0.21
C ARG A 114 20.46 -19.22 -0.19
N GLU A 115 19.62 -20.00 0.49
CA GLU A 115 18.18 -19.76 0.61
C GLU A 115 17.83 -18.43 1.28
N HIS A 116 18.79 -17.84 2.00
CA HIS A 116 18.63 -16.56 2.66
C HIS A 116 19.02 -15.35 1.81
N ILE A 117 19.49 -15.53 0.56
CA ILE A 117 19.77 -14.43 -0.39
C ILE A 117 18.57 -13.49 -0.50
N ILE A 118 17.36 -14.05 -0.63
CA ILE A 118 16.13 -13.27 -0.76
C ILE A 118 15.86 -12.43 0.50
N SER A 119 16.07 -13.00 1.69
CA SER A 119 15.88 -12.27 2.94
C SER A 119 16.93 -11.18 3.16
N GLY A 120 18.19 -11.43 2.78
CA GLY A 120 19.26 -10.43 2.86
C GLY A 120 18.96 -9.23 1.96
N LEU A 121 18.70 -9.49 0.67
CA LEU A 121 18.37 -8.44 -0.31
C LEU A 121 17.12 -7.64 0.07
N ASP A 122 16.05 -8.32 0.48
CA ASP A 122 14.80 -7.66 0.87
C ASP A 122 15.00 -6.79 2.13
N TYR A 123 15.84 -7.20 3.09
CA TYR A 123 16.16 -6.38 4.25
C TYR A 123 17.10 -5.21 3.90
N ALA A 124 18.20 -5.48 3.20
CA ALA A 124 19.20 -4.51 2.77
C ALA A 124 18.58 -3.31 2.04
N SER A 125 17.69 -3.59 1.11
CA SER A 125 17.00 -2.60 0.28
C SER A 125 16.02 -1.68 1.01
N MET A 126 15.72 -1.93 2.29
CA MET A 126 14.85 -1.07 3.09
C MET A 126 15.58 0.17 3.61
N PHE A 127 16.91 0.21 3.57
CA PHE A 127 17.73 1.20 4.23
C PHE A 127 18.50 2.08 3.27
N ASP A 128 18.50 3.37 3.55
CA ASP A 128 19.34 4.36 2.86
C ASP A 128 20.76 4.35 3.40
N LEU A 129 20.91 4.02 4.69
CA LEU A 129 22.17 4.01 5.40
C LEU A 129 22.22 2.84 6.39
N MET A 130 23.36 2.17 6.49
CA MET A 130 23.64 1.21 7.56
C MET A 130 24.85 1.65 8.37
N VAL A 131 24.74 1.60 9.70
CA VAL A 131 25.85 1.88 10.62
C VAL A 131 26.70 0.63 10.75
N SER A 132 28.01 0.81 10.66
CA SER A 132 29.00 -0.24 10.79
C SER A 132 30.00 0.07 11.91
N PRO A 133 30.21 -0.83 12.88
CA PRO A 133 31.19 -0.63 13.93
C PRO A 133 32.65 -0.73 13.48
N SER A 134 32.93 -1.38 12.33
CA SER A 134 34.30 -1.58 11.85
C SER A 134 34.36 -1.93 10.36
N ALA A 135 35.56 -1.82 9.77
CA ALA A 135 35.83 -2.25 8.40
C ALA A 135 35.51 -3.74 8.19
N TRP A 136 35.79 -4.58 9.19
CA TRP A 136 35.44 -6.01 9.16
C TRP A 136 33.92 -6.19 9.02
N TYR A 137 33.14 -5.47 9.81
CA TYR A 137 31.68 -5.55 9.78
C TYR A 137 31.11 -5.08 8.44
N THR A 138 31.67 -3.99 7.90
CA THR A 138 31.29 -3.47 6.59
C THR A 138 31.49 -4.54 5.52
N GLU A 139 32.70 -5.08 5.41
CA GLU A 139 33.07 -5.99 4.33
C GLU A 139 32.39 -7.37 4.48
N HIS A 140 32.56 -8.01 5.64
CA HIS A 140 32.15 -9.39 5.80
C HIS A 140 30.66 -9.53 6.08
N PHE A 141 30.07 -8.65 6.88
CA PHE A 141 28.65 -8.76 7.20
C PHE A 141 27.76 -7.97 6.25
N LEU A 142 27.98 -6.65 6.10
CA LEU A 142 27.07 -5.83 5.30
C LEU A 142 27.19 -6.13 3.80
N ARG A 143 28.41 -6.09 3.24
CA ARG A 143 28.62 -6.32 1.78
C ARG A 143 28.44 -7.78 1.41
N ASN A 144 29.12 -8.70 2.11
CA ASN A 144 29.14 -10.11 1.72
C ASN A 144 27.94 -10.90 2.25
N SER A 145 27.65 -10.83 3.55
CA SER A 145 26.58 -11.62 4.16
C SER A 145 25.17 -11.10 3.82
N MET A 146 24.93 -9.81 4.02
CA MET A 146 23.62 -9.17 3.87
C MET A 146 23.36 -8.71 2.43
N LEU A 147 24.40 -8.60 1.60
CA LEU A 147 24.35 -8.08 0.23
C LEU A 147 23.87 -6.62 0.16
N TYR A 148 24.24 -5.81 1.15
CA TYR A 148 23.95 -4.38 1.17
C TYR A 148 24.89 -3.61 0.25
N ASP A 149 24.33 -2.94 -0.76
CA ASP A 149 25.07 -2.15 -1.76
C ASP A 149 24.95 -0.62 -1.53
N GLY A 150 24.23 -0.20 -0.48
CA GLY A 150 24.00 1.22 -0.15
C GLY A 150 25.14 1.89 0.64
N GLU A 151 24.80 3.05 1.22
CA GLU A 151 25.72 3.89 2.01
C GLU A 151 25.99 3.26 3.38
N VAL A 152 27.27 3.17 3.76
CA VAL A 152 27.68 2.65 5.07
C VAL A 152 28.35 3.77 5.86
N LEU A 153 27.88 4.00 7.08
CA LEU A 153 28.50 4.90 8.04
C LEU A 153 29.32 4.06 9.03
N GLU A 154 30.63 4.01 8.82
CA GLU A 154 31.54 3.33 9.74
C GLU A 154 31.88 4.24 10.92
N THR A 155 31.38 3.89 12.12
CA THR A 155 31.50 4.68 13.34
C THR A 155 31.18 3.83 14.58
N ALA A 156 31.26 4.41 15.78
CA ALA A 156 30.84 3.76 17.01
C ALA A 156 29.32 3.49 17.05
N ILE A 157 28.89 2.49 17.83
CA ILE A 157 27.48 2.12 17.93
C ILE A 157 26.85 2.64 19.21
N SER A 158 25.55 2.94 19.18
CA SER A 158 24.82 3.56 20.30
C SER A 158 24.73 2.66 21.54
N ARG A 159 24.55 1.34 21.35
CA ARG A 159 24.15 0.40 22.43
C ARG A 159 25.14 0.29 23.59
N THR A 160 26.40 0.57 23.33
CA THR A 160 27.55 0.40 24.24
C THR A 160 27.73 1.56 25.21
N ASP A 161 27.07 2.72 25.01
CA ASP A 161 27.15 3.85 25.94
C ASP A 161 26.68 3.45 27.36
N SER A 162 25.67 2.59 27.43
CA SER A 162 25.15 2.03 28.70
C SER A 162 26.13 1.11 29.43
N LEU A 163 27.30 0.81 28.85
CA LEU A 163 28.38 0.10 29.53
C LEU A 163 29.16 1.01 30.48
N PHE A 164 29.16 2.32 30.25
CA PHE A 164 29.97 3.31 30.97
C PHE A 164 29.16 4.02 32.05
N LEU A 165 28.79 3.26 33.09
CA LEU A 165 28.01 3.77 34.22
C LEU A 165 28.90 4.30 35.34
N SER A 166 28.42 5.31 36.07
CA SER A 166 29.10 5.83 37.25
C SER A 166 29.15 4.78 38.38
N ASP A 167 30.09 4.93 39.32
CA ASP A 167 30.22 4.03 40.46
C ASP A 167 28.94 3.94 41.30
N GLU A 168 28.20 5.05 41.43
CA GLU A 168 26.93 5.11 42.16
C GLU A 168 25.84 4.27 41.48
N GLU A 169 25.72 4.36 40.15
CA GLU A 169 24.78 3.56 39.36
C GLU A 169 25.14 2.07 39.40
N GLN A 170 26.44 1.74 39.32
CA GLN A 170 26.91 0.36 39.43
C GLN A 170 26.58 -0.25 40.80
N GLN A 171 26.69 0.53 41.89
CA GLN A 171 26.33 0.07 43.24
C GLN A 171 24.82 -0.19 43.37
N GLU A 172 23.98 0.66 42.79
CA GLU A 172 22.53 0.46 42.79
C GLU A 172 22.13 -0.78 41.96
N ILE A 173 22.75 -0.98 40.79
CA ILE A 173 22.56 -2.20 39.98
C ILE A 173 22.99 -3.44 40.76
N ARG A 174 24.17 -3.41 41.40
CA ARG A 174 24.66 -4.51 42.25
C ARG A 174 23.62 -4.88 43.32
N LYS A 175 23.01 -3.89 43.96
CA LYS A 175 21.94 -4.10 44.95
C LYS A 175 20.66 -4.70 44.34
N GLN A 176 20.23 -4.22 43.17
CA GLN A 176 19.04 -4.72 42.48
C GLN A 176 19.19 -6.17 42.01
N VAL A 177 20.38 -6.54 41.53
CA VAL A 177 20.71 -7.90 41.10
C VAL A 177 20.87 -8.85 42.31
N GLY A 178 21.14 -8.32 43.50
CA GLY A 178 21.33 -9.09 44.72
C GLY A 178 22.79 -9.51 44.96
N ILE A 179 23.74 -8.71 44.47
CA ILE A 179 25.18 -8.91 44.69
C ILE A 179 25.53 -8.57 46.14
N PRO A 180 26.17 -9.49 46.90
CA PRO A 180 26.61 -9.18 48.26
C PRO A 180 27.66 -8.06 48.29
N GLU A 181 27.60 -7.21 49.31
CA GLU A 181 28.49 -6.05 49.46
C GLU A 181 29.97 -6.46 49.46
N GLY A 182 30.80 -5.72 48.72
CA GLY A 182 32.25 -5.95 48.63
C GLY A 182 32.68 -7.14 47.76
N LYS A 183 31.76 -7.95 47.22
CA LYS A 183 32.14 -9.09 46.37
C LYS A 183 32.43 -8.70 44.92
N LYS A 184 33.42 -9.38 44.31
CA LYS A 184 33.67 -9.36 42.86
C LYS A 184 32.69 -10.25 42.11
N VAL A 185 32.36 -9.87 40.89
CA VAL A 185 31.32 -10.52 40.08
C VAL A 185 31.97 -11.34 38.96
N LEU A 186 31.76 -12.65 38.99
CA LEU A 186 31.98 -13.54 37.86
C LEU A 186 30.65 -13.71 37.11
N LEU A 187 30.55 -13.14 35.91
CA LEU A 187 29.37 -13.29 35.06
C LEU A 187 29.52 -14.52 34.14
N TYR A 188 28.59 -15.46 34.24
CA TYR A 188 28.45 -16.55 33.28
C TYR A 188 27.27 -16.31 32.35
N ALA A 189 27.53 -16.09 31.06
CA ALA A 189 26.54 -15.72 30.05
C ALA A 189 26.68 -16.59 28.78
N PRO A 190 26.20 -17.85 28.79
CA PRO A 190 26.30 -18.76 27.65
C PRO A 190 25.25 -18.49 26.58
N THR A 191 25.49 -19.00 25.37
CA THR A 191 24.52 -18.93 24.28
C THR A 191 23.39 -19.96 24.40
N PHE A 192 22.21 -19.59 23.91
CA PHE A 192 21.05 -20.46 23.87
C PHE A 192 21.31 -21.77 23.10
N ARG A 193 20.99 -22.90 23.74
CA ARG A 193 21.00 -24.25 23.14
C ARG A 193 19.59 -24.72 22.80
N GLU A 194 18.82 -25.01 23.84
CA GLU A 194 17.44 -25.52 23.78
C GLU A 194 16.58 -24.87 24.86
N ARG A 195 15.26 -24.93 24.70
CA ARG A 195 14.30 -24.38 25.67
C ARG A 195 14.17 -25.31 26.86
N GLY A 196 14.15 -24.75 28.08
CA GLY A 196 13.88 -25.50 29.30
C GLY A 196 14.93 -25.31 30.40
N GLU A 197 14.95 -26.26 31.33
CA GLU A 197 15.90 -26.24 32.45
C GLU A 197 17.34 -26.31 31.95
N PHE A 198 18.20 -25.42 32.45
CA PHE A 198 19.60 -25.36 32.11
C PHE A 198 20.44 -25.77 33.32
N ALA A 199 21.29 -26.79 33.13
CA ALA A 199 22.29 -27.19 34.10
C ALA A 199 23.63 -26.53 33.75
N LEU A 200 24.32 -25.98 34.74
CA LEU A 200 25.64 -25.41 34.52
C LEU A 200 26.62 -26.52 34.08
N PRO A 201 27.44 -26.28 33.05
CA PRO A 201 28.41 -27.26 32.54
C PRO A 201 29.65 -27.42 33.45
N PHE A 202 29.60 -26.86 34.65
CA PHE A 202 30.61 -26.96 35.69
C PHE A 202 29.94 -26.96 37.07
N SER A 203 30.59 -27.55 38.07
CA SER A 203 30.20 -27.47 39.49
C SER A 203 30.38 -26.07 40.07
N PRO A 204 29.29 -25.37 40.44
CA PRO A 204 29.39 -24.04 41.03
C PRO A 204 30.04 -24.06 42.42
N GLN A 205 29.86 -25.15 43.17
CA GLN A 205 30.50 -25.33 44.49
C GLN A 205 32.03 -25.45 44.35
N LYS A 206 32.52 -26.19 43.35
CA LYS A 206 33.96 -26.27 43.06
C LYS A 206 34.50 -24.94 42.52
N MET A 207 33.71 -24.22 41.71
CA MET A 207 34.09 -22.88 41.25
C MET A 207 34.24 -21.90 42.42
N MET A 208 33.26 -21.86 43.33
CA MET A 208 33.33 -21.00 44.53
C MET A 208 34.52 -21.34 45.42
N SER A 209 34.89 -22.62 45.57
CA SER A 209 36.08 -23.00 46.35
C SER A 209 37.40 -22.60 45.68
N VAL A 210 37.42 -22.47 44.36
CA VAL A 210 38.57 -21.98 43.58
C VAL A 210 38.70 -20.46 43.69
N LEU A 211 37.59 -19.73 43.60
CA LEU A 211 37.57 -18.26 43.62
C LEU A 211 37.72 -17.68 45.03
N GLY A 212 37.24 -18.40 46.05
CA GLY A 212 37.19 -17.92 47.43
C GLY A 212 35.98 -17.02 47.72
N ASP A 213 35.87 -16.58 48.98
CA ASP A 213 34.69 -15.87 49.50
C ASP A 213 34.52 -14.44 48.94
N GLU A 214 35.56 -13.89 48.30
CA GLU A 214 35.55 -12.56 47.70
C GLU A 214 34.71 -12.48 46.41
N TRP A 215 34.36 -13.61 45.80
CA TRP A 215 33.64 -13.67 44.54
C TRP A 215 32.18 -14.11 44.69
N VAL A 216 31.34 -13.70 43.76
CA VAL A 216 29.98 -14.22 43.54
C VAL A 216 29.81 -14.59 42.07
N ILE A 217 29.11 -15.69 41.83
CA ILE A 217 28.77 -16.14 40.48
C ILE A 217 27.39 -15.60 40.12
N VAL A 218 27.31 -14.85 39.02
CA VAL A 218 26.07 -14.34 38.44
C VAL A 218 25.83 -15.06 37.12
N VAL A 219 24.64 -15.62 36.93
CA VAL A 219 24.29 -16.36 35.72
C VAL A 219 23.25 -15.60 34.92
N LYS A 220 23.52 -15.37 33.64
CA LYS A 220 22.59 -14.77 32.68
C LYS A 220 22.29 -15.74 31.55
N LEU A 221 21.15 -16.41 31.61
CA LEU A 221 20.70 -17.29 30.53
C LEU A 221 19.80 -16.56 29.53
N HIS A 222 19.51 -17.23 28.42
CA HIS A 222 18.45 -16.82 27.51
C HIS A 222 17.08 -16.92 28.19
N TYR A 223 16.14 -16.03 27.86
CA TYR A 223 14.81 -15.98 28.50
C TYR A 223 13.95 -17.24 28.32
N LEU A 224 14.32 -18.12 27.39
CA LEU A 224 13.69 -19.43 27.18
C LEU A 224 14.27 -20.54 28.09
N ASN A 225 15.29 -20.21 28.89
CA ASN A 225 15.91 -21.11 29.84
C ASN A 225 15.53 -20.76 31.27
N GLN A 226 15.60 -21.77 32.14
CA GLN A 226 15.45 -21.63 33.58
C GLN A 226 16.65 -22.28 34.25
N LEU A 227 17.40 -21.52 35.04
CA LEU A 227 18.51 -22.08 35.80
C LEU A 227 17.96 -23.02 36.88
N LYS A 228 18.53 -24.21 37.00
CA LYS A 228 18.26 -25.06 38.17
C LYS A 228 18.75 -24.35 39.43
N PRO A 229 17.94 -24.20 40.50
CA PRO A 229 18.38 -23.51 41.70
C PRO A 229 19.71 -24.06 42.23
N VAL A 230 20.71 -23.18 42.36
CA VAL A 230 22.03 -23.50 42.91
C VAL A 230 22.31 -22.57 44.06
N GLU A 231 22.63 -23.13 45.22
CA GLU A 231 23.05 -22.36 46.40
C GLU A 231 24.34 -21.57 46.11
N GLY A 232 24.37 -20.30 46.49
CA GLY A 232 25.53 -19.41 46.31
C GLY A 232 25.67 -18.77 44.93
N VAL A 233 24.74 -19.03 44.01
CA VAL A 233 24.71 -18.43 42.66
C VAL A 233 23.55 -17.44 42.54
N VAL A 234 23.80 -16.29 41.93
CA VAL A 234 22.77 -15.29 41.64
C VAL A 234 22.24 -15.54 40.23
N ASP A 235 20.95 -15.87 40.12
CA ASP A 235 20.27 -15.99 38.83
C ASP A 235 19.78 -14.63 38.34
N ALA A 236 20.42 -14.09 37.31
CA ALA A 236 20.08 -12.83 36.66
C ALA A 236 19.35 -13.03 35.31
N THR A 237 18.85 -14.24 35.03
CA THR A 237 18.18 -14.58 33.76
C THR A 237 16.99 -13.66 33.48
N ASP A 238 16.19 -13.30 34.49
CA ASP A 238 15.04 -12.41 34.35
C ASP A 238 15.38 -10.91 34.39
N TYR A 239 16.62 -10.54 34.73
CA TYR A 239 17.05 -9.14 34.77
C TYR A 239 17.02 -8.50 33.37
N SER A 240 16.46 -7.30 33.25
CA SER A 240 16.11 -6.73 31.94
C SER A 240 17.31 -6.31 31.09
N SER A 241 18.31 -5.65 31.69
CA SER A 241 19.45 -5.08 30.98
C SER A 241 20.68 -5.99 31.05
N VAL A 242 21.14 -6.47 29.89
CA VAL A 242 22.39 -7.25 29.81
C VAL A 242 23.61 -6.37 30.01
N ASN A 243 23.60 -5.13 29.49
CA ASN A 243 24.72 -4.20 29.60
C ASN A 243 25.03 -3.83 31.05
N HIS A 244 24.02 -3.68 31.90
CA HIS A 244 24.20 -3.51 33.34
C HIS A 244 25.00 -4.67 33.96
N LEU A 245 24.69 -5.91 33.57
CA LEU A 245 25.40 -7.09 34.05
C LEU A 245 26.84 -7.13 33.54
N LEU A 246 27.08 -6.74 32.29
CA LEU A 246 28.42 -6.61 31.72
C LEU A 246 29.25 -5.57 32.47
N THR A 247 28.69 -4.39 32.78
CA THR A 247 29.39 -3.31 33.48
C THR A 247 29.84 -3.72 34.87
N ILE A 248 28.96 -4.33 35.68
CA ILE A 248 29.28 -4.72 37.06
C ILE A 248 30.18 -5.96 37.14
N ALA A 249 30.32 -6.71 36.04
CA ALA A 249 31.15 -7.90 35.99
C ALA A 249 32.64 -7.55 36.06
N ASP A 250 33.35 -8.18 36.98
CA ASP A 250 34.81 -8.08 37.10
C ASP A 250 35.50 -9.10 36.17
N PHE A 251 34.80 -10.19 35.84
CA PHE A 251 35.25 -11.23 34.92
C PHE A 251 34.05 -11.87 34.22
N MET A 252 34.19 -12.23 32.94
CA MET A 252 33.15 -12.94 32.18
C MET A 252 33.59 -14.33 31.72
N ILE A 253 32.69 -15.30 31.84
CA ILE A 253 32.78 -16.59 31.15
C ILE A 253 31.61 -16.68 30.17
N THR A 254 31.91 -16.87 28.89
CA THR A 254 30.91 -17.09 27.84
C THR A 254 31.37 -18.21 26.91
N ASP A 255 30.71 -18.44 25.78
CA ASP A 255 31.03 -19.51 24.84
C ASP A 255 31.15 -19.02 23.38
N TYR A 256 30.02 -18.88 22.68
CA TYR A 256 29.88 -18.47 21.30
C TYR A 256 28.97 -17.23 21.20
N SER A 257 28.98 -16.40 22.24
CA SER A 257 28.07 -15.26 22.39
C SER A 257 28.61 -14.02 21.72
N SER A 258 27.74 -13.28 21.03
CA SER A 258 28.05 -11.94 20.55
C SER A 258 28.23 -10.92 21.68
N LEU A 259 27.80 -11.25 22.92
CA LEU A 259 28.07 -10.42 24.10
C LEU A 259 29.56 -10.22 24.37
N LEU A 260 30.42 -11.13 23.87
CA LEU A 260 31.87 -11.00 23.97
C LEU A 260 32.37 -9.70 23.32
N PHE A 261 31.80 -9.32 22.17
CA PHE A 261 32.22 -8.10 21.50
C PHE A 261 31.85 -6.88 22.35
N ASP A 262 30.64 -6.79 22.90
CA ASP A 262 30.28 -5.64 23.73
C ASP A 262 31.14 -5.58 25.00
N TYR A 263 31.41 -6.74 25.61
CA TYR A 263 32.25 -6.82 26.80
C TYR A 263 33.70 -6.41 26.52
N SER A 264 34.20 -6.64 25.29
CA SER A 264 35.55 -6.23 24.90
C SER A 264 35.78 -4.71 25.03
N VAL A 265 34.71 -3.91 24.93
CA VAL A 265 34.74 -2.45 25.08
C VAL A 265 35.20 -2.05 26.48
N LEU A 266 34.84 -2.83 27.51
CA LEU A 266 35.22 -2.62 28.91
C LEU A 266 36.68 -2.99 29.20
N GLU A 267 37.35 -3.69 28.27
CA GLU A 267 38.75 -4.12 28.43
C GLU A 267 39.02 -4.93 29.70
N LYS A 268 37.99 -5.67 30.15
CA LYS A 268 38.04 -6.60 31.27
C LYS A 268 38.29 -8.03 30.77
N PRO A 269 38.94 -8.89 31.56
CA PRO A 269 39.27 -10.25 31.14
C PRO A 269 38.04 -11.15 30.99
N ALA A 270 38.08 -12.03 29.98
CA ALA A 270 37.05 -13.05 29.75
C ALA A 270 37.61 -14.40 29.29
N LEU A 271 36.85 -15.48 29.51
CA LEU A 271 37.14 -16.83 29.00
C LEU A 271 36.02 -17.38 28.12
N LEU A 272 36.40 -18.19 27.14
CA LEU A 272 35.48 -18.93 26.28
C LEU A 272 35.40 -20.39 26.73
N PHE A 273 34.34 -20.76 27.45
CA PHE A 273 34.10 -22.14 27.87
C PHE A 273 33.27 -22.90 26.82
N GLN A 274 33.97 -23.53 25.89
CA GLN A 274 33.43 -24.22 24.70
C GLN A 274 33.38 -25.74 24.88
N TYR A 275 32.81 -26.19 26.00
CA TYR A 275 32.75 -27.61 26.40
C TYR A 275 32.04 -28.53 25.39
N ASP A 276 31.23 -27.97 24.49
CA ASP A 276 30.40 -28.68 23.52
C ASP A 276 30.73 -28.33 22.05
N ARG A 277 31.92 -27.77 21.78
CA ARG A 277 32.32 -27.25 20.45
C ARG A 277 32.04 -28.19 19.29
N ALA A 278 32.43 -29.46 19.43
CA ALA A 278 32.23 -30.45 18.37
C ALA A 278 30.74 -30.66 18.03
N SER A 279 29.85 -30.53 19.02
CA SER A 279 28.41 -30.59 18.78
C SER A 279 27.88 -29.26 18.21
N TYR A 280 28.38 -28.13 18.72
CA TYR A 280 27.87 -26.81 18.36
C TYR A 280 28.22 -26.40 16.92
N GLU A 281 29.43 -26.70 16.45
CA GLU A 281 29.88 -26.38 15.08
C GLU A 281 29.08 -27.12 14.01
N ASN A 282 28.59 -28.32 14.30
CA ASN A 282 27.71 -29.08 13.40
C ASN A 282 26.35 -28.39 13.22
N ASP A 283 25.85 -27.74 14.27
CA ASP A 283 24.53 -27.10 14.25
C ASP A 283 24.59 -25.62 13.80
N ARG A 284 25.69 -24.92 14.10
CA ARG A 284 25.85 -23.48 13.84
C ARG A 284 27.28 -23.16 13.43
N SER A 285 27.49 -22.86 12.15
CA SER A 285 28.78 -22.38 11.64
C SER A 285 29.07 -20.93 12.04
N PHE A 286 30.36 -20.60 12.16
CA PHE A 286 30.85 -19.26 12.52
C PHE A 286 31.30 -18.45 11.30
N MET A 287 31.28 -17.12 11.42
CA MET A 287 31.79 -16.21 10.38
C MET A 287 33.32 -16.18 10.32
N PHE A 288 33.98 -16.43 11.45
CA PHE A 288 35.44 -16.42 11.60
C PHE A 288 35.86 -17.29 12.78
N ARG A 289 37.16 -17.49 12.94
CA ARG A 289 37.76 -18.27 14.03
C ARG A 289 38.12 -17.35 15.20
N MET A 290 37.67 -17.66 16.41
CA MET A 290 38.01 -16.85 17.59
C MET A 290 39.49 -16.94 17.97
N GLU A 291 40.16 -18.03 17.62
CA GLU A 291 41.60 -18.25 17.83
C GLU A 291 42.46 -17.18 17.16
N ASP A 292 41.93 -16.48 16.16
CA ASP A 292 42.63 -15.41 15.49
C ASP A 292 42.68 -14.12 16.36
N TYR A 293 41.85 -14.03 17.42
CA TYR A 293 41.66 -12.83 18.25
C TYR A 293 41.83 -13.04 19.76
N VAL A 294 41.77 -14.29 20.25
CA VAL A 294 42.05 -14.63 21.66
C VAL A 294 43.13 -15.69 21.76
N ASN A 295 43.86 -15.72 22.87
CA ASN A 295 44.89 -16.72 23.08
C ASN A 295 44.28 -18.12 23.21
N ASP A 296 44.96 -19.14 22.66
CA ASP A 296 44.53 -20.54 22.77
C ASP A 296 44.26 -20.98 24.22
N GLU A 297 45.03 -20.44 25.18
CA GLU A 297 44.90 -20.75 26.61
C GLU A 297 43.67 -20.10 27.28
N ASP A 298 42.94 -19.23 26.60
CA ASP A 298 41.73 -18.58 27.07
C ASP A 298 40.45 -19.26 26.52
N ILE A 299 40.62 -20.25 25.63
CA ILE A 299 39.58 -21.13 25.12
C ILE A 299 39.63 -22.46 25.87
N ILE A 300 38.60 -22.72 26.66
CA ILE A 300 38.56 -23.83 27.60
C ILE A 300 37.53 -24.87 27.15
N PHE A 301 37.94 -26.13 27.08
CA PHE A 301 37.10 -27.25 26.61
C PHE A 301 36.64 -28.20 27.71
N THR A 302 37.28 -28.16 28.88
CA THR A 302 36.99 -29.10 29.98
C THR A 302 36.79 -28.37 31.29
N GLU A 303 35.98 -28.98 32.15
CA GLU A 303 35.68 -28.45 33.47
C GLU A 303 36.94 -28.27 34.34
N ASP A 304 37.87 -29.24 34.30
CA ASP A 304 39.10 -29.16 35.09
C ASP A 304 40.04 -28.05 34.61
N ALA A 305 40.16 -27.85 33.29
CA ALA A 305 40.94 -26.75 32.74
C ALA A 305 40.34 -25.38 33.11
N LEU A 306 39.01 -25.30 33.20
CA LEU A 306 38.32 -24.08 33.66
C LEU A 306 38.73 -23.73 35.09
N TYR A 307 38.70 -24.69 36.01
CA TYR A 307 39.11 -24.44 37.39
C TYR A 307 40.58 -24.05 37.51
N GLU A 308 41.48 -24.73 36.80
CA GLU A 308 42.91 -24.41 36.84
C GLU A 308 43.17 -22.98 36.35
N LYS A 309 42.51 -22.54 35.27
CA LYS A 309 42.62 -21.16 34.81
C LYS A 309 42.07 -20.17 35.86
N MET A 310 40.89 -20.46 36.43
CA MET A 310 40.24 -19.58 37.42
C MET A 310 41.01 -19.44 38.74
N ARG A 311 41.94 -20.35 39.09
CA ARG A 311 42.85 -20.14 40.24
C ARG A 311 43.71 -18.88 40.11
N SER A 312 43.94 -18.44 38.88
CA SER A 312 44.77 -17.27 38.54
C SER A 312 43.97 -16.03 38.19
N VAL A 313 42.64 -16.02 38.45
CA VAL A 313 41.71 -14.96 38.03
C VAL A 313 42.16 -13.55 38.40
N GLU A 314 42.72 -13.36 39.60
CA GLU A 314 43.22 -12.08 40.10
C GLU A 314 44.43 -11.53 39.33
N SER A 315 45.17 -12.41 38.65
CA SER A 315 46.36 -12.07 37.87
C SER A 315 46.09 -12.00 36.37
N MET A 316 44.88 -12.35 35.92
CA MET A 316 44.53 -12.29 34.50
C MET A 316 44.46 -10.83 34.04
N LYS A 317 45.21 -10.54 32.99
CA LYS A 317 45.22 -9.23 32.33
C LYS A 317 44.14 -9.17 31.26
N ASN A 318 43.86 -7.96 30.78
CA ASN A 318 43.01 -7.75 29.62
C ASN A 318 43.50 -8.61 28.43
N ASN A 319 42.63 -9.49 27.95
CA ASN A 319 42.83 -10.34 26.77
C ASN A 319 41.83 -10.02 25.64
N MET A 320 41.09 -8.92 25.76
CA MET A 320 40.01 -8.53 24.85
C MET A 320 40.40 -7.41 23.87
N SER A 321 41.60 -6.82 23.99
CA SER A 321 42.02 -5.69 23.14
C SER A 321 41.98 -5.99 21.65
N ALA A 322 42.43 -7.18 21.20
CA ALA A 322 42.40 -7.53 19.78
C ALA A 322 40.96 -7.62 19.23
N ILE A 323 40.01 -8.12 20.03
CA ILE A 323 38.58 -8.11 19.66
C ILE A 323 38.07 -6.67 19.55
N LYS A 324 38.38 -5.82 20.54
CA LYS A 324 37.96 -4.41 20.53
C LYS A 324 38.55 -3.69 19.31
N GLU A 325 39.83 -3.86 19.02
CA GLU A 325 40.51 -3.20 17.90
C GLU A 325 39.96 -3.63 16.54
N GLU A 326 39.64 -4.90 16.34
CA GLU A 326 39.11 -5.38 15.05
C GLU A 326 37.62 -5.06 14.85
N PHE A 327 36.81 -5.28 15.89
CA PHE A 327 35.35 -5.26 15.76
C PHE A 327 34.70 -3.97 16.27
N TYR A 328 35.38 -3.23 17.16
CA TYR A 328 34.91 -1.96 17.73
C TYR A 328 36.02 -0.87 17.82
N PRO A 329 36.82 -0.63 16.76
CA PRO A 329 37.94 0.31 16.77
C PRO A 329 37.53 1.74 17.12
N HIS A 330 36.30 2.11 16.77
CA HIS A 330 35.78 3.46 16.97
C HIS A 330 35.10 3.65 18.32
N GLN A 331 34.97 2.61 19.15
CA GLN A 331 34.11 2.62 20.32
C GLN A 331 34.73 3.33 21.55
N HIS A 332 33.97 4.23 22.16
CA HIS A 332 34.33 4.95 23.39
C HIS A 332 33.09 5.33 24.22
N GLU A 333 33.27 6.09 25.31
CA GLU A 333 32.27 6.42 26.34
C GLU A 333 31.09 7.31 25.88
N ARG A 334 31.08 7.78 24.63
CA ARG A 334 30.10 8.76 24.11
C ARG A 334 29.74 8.48 22.65
N ALA A 335 29.61 7.21 22.28
CA ALA A 335 29.41 6.79 20.90
C ALA A 335 28.08 7.28 20.31
N THR A 336 27.00 7.34 21.10
CA THR A 336 25.71 7.85 20.58
C THR A 336 25.81 9.32 20.21
N ALA A 337 26.58 10.13 20.95
CA ALA A 337 26.75 11.55 20.65
C ALA A 337 27.42 11.77 19.28
N ASP A 338 28.49 11.02 19.01
CA ASP A 338 29.19 11.10 17.72
C ASP A 338 28.35 10.52 16.59
N LEU A 339 27.64 9.41 16.81
CA LEU A 339 26.70 8.87 15.84
C LEU A 339 25.56 9.86 15.52
N VAL A 340 24.99 10.54 16.52
CA VAL A 340 23.97 11.59 16.32
C VAL A 340 24.53 12.74 15.48
N LYS A 341 25.77 13.16 15.75
CA LYS A 341 26.46 14.20 15.00
C LYS A 341 26.71 13.82 13.55
N GLU A 342 27.16 12.59 13.29
CA GLU A 342 27.41 12.07 11.94
C GLU A 342 26.11 11.85 11.15
N LEU A 343 25.07 11.32 11.80
CA LEU A 343 23.74 11.16 11.17
C LEU A 343 23.15 12.50 10.74
N ALA A 344 23.43 13.57 11.51
CA ALA A 344 23.05 14.95 11.25
C ALA A 344 21.59 15.09 10.80
N LEU A 345 20.67 14.42 11.51
CA LEU A 345 19.26 14.45 11.16
C LEU A 345 18.75 15.89 11.30
N ASP A 346 18.03 16.38 10.29
CA ASP A 346 17.46 17.73 10.33
C ASP A 346 16.30 17.75 11.34
N THR A 347 16.56 18.29 12.52
CA THR A 347 15.61 18.48 13.62
C THR A 347 14.73 19.72 13.48
N GLY A 348 14.86 20.44 12.36
CA GLY A 348 14.04 21.61 12.05
C GLY A 348 12.54 21.29 12.12
N LYS A 349 11.80 22.10 12.88
CA LYS A 349 10.34 21.97 12.98
C LYS A 349 9.68 22.29 11.64
N ARG A 350 8.64 21.55 11.31
CA ARG A 350 7.74 21.89 10.20
C ARG A 350 6.92 23.10 10.62
N GLY A 351 6.62 24.00 9.70
CA GLY A 351 5.74 25.15 9.92
C GLY A 351 4.27 24.78 10.05
N MET A 352 3.88 23.54 9.73
CA MET A 352 2.53 23.00 9.95
C MET A 352 2.50 21.47 9.96
N LYS A 353 1.36 20.88 10.33
CA LYS A 353 1.11 19.42 10.21
C LYS A 353 1.11 18.98 8.75
N GLU A 354 1.25 17.67 8.53
CA GLU A 354 1.14 17.08 7.20
C GLU A 354 -0.22 17.38 6.54
N VAL A 355 -0.19 17.55 5.21
CA VAL A 355 -1.37 17.81 4.37
C VAL A 355 -1.56 16.66 3.41
N ILE A 356 -2.75 16.06 3.45
CA ILE A 356 -3.13 14.89 2.65
C ILE A 356 -4.19 15.32 1.64
N PHE A 357 -3.84 15.28 0.36
CA PHE A 357 -4.77 15.48 -0.74
C PHE A 357 -5.41 14.15 -1.14
N LEU A 358 -6.75 14.09 -1.08
CA LEU A 358 -7.55 12.98 -1.59
C LEU A 358 -8.22 13.38 -2.90
N VAL A 359 -7.75 12.79 -4.00
CA VAL A 359 -8.15 13.16 -5.37
C VAL A 359 -8.72 11.94 -6.10
N ASN A 360 -9.74 12.14 -6.93
CA ASN A 360 -10.21 11.04 -7.80
C ASN A 360 -9.41 10.97 -9.10
N ASP A 361 -9.31 12.13 -9.75
CA ASP A 361 -8.71 12.35 -11.05
C ASP A 361 -8.06 13.75 -11.06
N LEU A 362 -6.97 13.88 -11.79
CA LEU A 362 -5.91 14.88 -11.68
C LEU A 362 -5.23 14.91 -13.06
N ASN A 363 -6.02 15.27 -14.05
CA ASN A 363 -5.58 15.58 -15.42
C ASN A 363 -4.43 16.61 -15.41
N GLU A 364 -3.45 16.53 -16.32
CA GLU A 364 -2.33 17.51 -16.41
C GLU A 364 -2.81 18.96 -16.49
N ILE A 365 -3.99 19.15 -17.06
CA ILE A 365 -4.57 20.45 -17.37
C ILE A 365 -5.95 20.51 -16.72
N GLY A 366 -6.08 21.32 -15.67
CA GLY A 366 -7.36 21.55 -15.01
C GLY A 366 -7.24 22.17 -13.62
N GLY A 367 -8.37 22.67 -13.11
CA GLY A 367 -8.40 23.41 -11.85
C GLY A 367 -7.93 22.62 -10.63
N ILE A 368 -8.19 21.30 -10.57
CA ILE A 368 -7.75 20.45 -9.44
C ILE A 368 -6.22 20.27 -9.46
N HIS A 369 -5.64 20.03 -10.63
CA HIS A 369 -4.19 19.89 -10.79
C HIS A 369 -3.47 21.16 -10.37
N THR A 370 -3.89 22.31 -10.89
CA THR A 370 -3.34 23.62 -10.53
C THR A 370 -3.49 23.91 -9.03
N PHE A 371 -4.65 23.59 -8.45
CA PHE A 371 -4.89 23.76 -7.01
C PHE A 371 -3.91 22.95 -6.15
N VAL A 372 -3.78 21.64 -6.43
CA VAL A 372 -2.89 20.77 -5.67
C VAL A 372 -1.44 21.19 -5.83
N LEU A 373 -0.99 21.57 -7.04
CA LEU A 373 0.37 22.07 -7.25
C LEU A 373 0.65 23.35 -6.48
N ASN A 374 -0.22 24.36 -6.60
CA ASN A 374 0.00 25.66 -5.97
C ASN A 374 0.05 25.52 -4.45
N LEU A 375 -0.89 24.79 -3.85
CA LEU A 375 -0.89 24.55 -2.42
C LEU A 375 0.28 23.67 -1.96
N ALA A 376 0.59 22.58 -2.69
CA ALA A 376 1.74 21.75 -2.34
C ALA A 376 3.03 22.57 -2.34
N ARG A 377 3.23 23.42 -3.36
CA ARG A 377 4.37 24.33 -3.46
C ARG A 377 4.42 25.29 -2.28
N GLU A 378 3.34 26.02 -1.99
CA GLU A 378 3.29 26.98 -0.89
C GLU A 378 3.51 26.30 0.48
N PHE A 379 2.80 25.20 0.75
CA PHE A 379 2.97 24.43 1.99
C PHE A 379 4.38 23.88 2.15
N LYS A 380 5.00 23.41 1.06
CA LYS A 380 6.37 22.88 1.10
C LYS A 380 7.40 23.99 1.31
N THR A 381 7.33 25.06 0.52
CA THR A 381 8.36 26.11 0.48
C THR A 381 8.30 27.06 1.67
N LYS A 382 7.09 27.48 2.07
CA LYS A 382 6.89 28.47 3.14
C LYS A 382 6.72 27.83 4.52
N TYR A 383 6.15 26.62 4.56
CA TYR A 383 5.79 25.96 5.82
C TYR A 383 6.53 24.64 6.04
N ASN A 384 7.45 24.23 5.17
CA ASN A 384 8.17 22.94 5.29
C ASN A 384 7.23 21.77 5.62
N ALA A 385 6.02 21.77 5.03
CA ALA A 385 5.00 20.78 5.33
C ALA A 385 5.34 19.44 4.65
N LYS A 386 4.89 18.34 5.26
CA LYS A 386 4.88 17.04 4.60
C LYS A 386 3.60 16.92 3.76
N VAL A 387 3.74 16.77 2.46
CA VAL A 387 2.60 16.74 1.53
C VAL A 387 2.41 15.34 0.96
N ILE A 388 1.23 14.77 1.17
CA ILE A 388 0.87 13.41 0.73
C ILE A 388 -0.27 13.53 -0.29
N LEU A 389 -0.12 12.88 -1.43
CA LEU A 389 -1.14 12.84 -2.48
C LEU A 389 -1.64 11.41 -2.68
N ILE A 390 -2.94 11.20 -2.47
CA ILE A 390 -3.60 9.91 -2.61
C ILE A 390 -4.64 10.04 -3.72
N GLY A 391 -4.46 9.31 -4.82
CA GLY A 391 -5.30 9.35 -6.03
C GLY A 391 -5.97 8.02 -6.33
N ASN A 392 -7.12 8.02 -7.03
CA ASN A 392 -7.89 6.79 -7.25
C ASN A 392 -7.13 5.75 -8.12
N SER A 393 -6.72 6.15 -9.32
CA SER A 393 -6.00 5.26 -10.27
C SER A 393 -4.81 5.91 -10.98
N GLU A 394 -4.56 7.20 -10.75
CA GLU A 394 -3.76 8.04 -11.65
C GLU A 394 -2.25 7.86 -11.60
N PHE A 395 -1.70 7.34 -10.50
CA PHE A 395 -0.28 6.99 -10.45
C PHE A 395 0.03 5.69 -11.21
N ASN A 396 -0.97 5.11 -11.89
CA ASN A 396 -0.79 3.97 -12.76
C ASN A 396 -0.77 4.46 -14.22
N LYS A 397 0.42 4.52 -14.83
CA LYS A 397 0.56 4.73 -16.28
C LYS A 397 0.02 3.49 -16.99
N SER A 398 -1.29 3.44 -17.15
CA SER A 398 -1.93 2.38 -17.91
C SER A 398 -3.26 2.83 -18.46
N LYS A 399 -3.51 4.08 -18.88
CA LYS A 399 -4.74 4.42 -19.62
C LYS A 399 -4.53 5.33 -20.80
N GLY A 400 -3.72 4.91 -21.78
CA GLY A 400 -3.68 5.46 -23.15
C GLY A 400 -3.30 6.95 -23.33
N LYS A 401 -3.24 7.73 -22.25
CA LYS A 401 -2.68 9.08 -22.04
C LYS A 401 -2.97 9.45 -20.56
N ALA A 402 -2.52 8.60 -19.63
CA ALA A 402 -2.58 8.90 -18.19
C ALA A 402 -1.25 9.55 -17.82
N TYR A 403 -1.32 10.84 -17.52
CA TYR A 403 -0.17 11.66 -17.26
C TYR A 403 0.21 11.63 -15.78
N VAL A 404 1.51 11.71 -15.50
CA VAL A 404 2.03 11.65 -14.13
C VAL A 404 1.94 13.04 -13.54
N PHE A 405 1.30 13.18 -12.38
CA PHE A 405 1.42 14.41 -11.58
C PHE A 405 2.89 14.61 -11.19
N ASP A 406 3.60 15.44 -11.93
CA ASP A 406 4.94 15.88 -11.57
C ASP A 406 4.84 17.08 -10.64
N GLY A 407 4.71 16.77 -9.35
CA GLY A 407 4.70 17.77 -8.29
C GLY A 407 5.99 18.56 -8.12
N GLN A 408 6.96 18.53 -9.05
CA GLN A 408 8.22 19.28 -9.01
C GLN A 408 8.98 19.15 -7.67
N GLY A 409 8.89 18.00 -7.01
CA GLY A 409 9.49 17.77 -5.69
C GLY A 409 8.70 18.30 -4.49
N TYR A 410 7.54 18.92 -4.68
CA TYR A 410 6.70 19.47 -3.60
C TYR A 410 5.78 18.43 -2.92
N VAL A 411 5.71 17.20 -3.45
CA VAL A 411 4.92 16.10 -2.88
C VAL A 411 5.85 14.98 -2.41
N ASP A 412 5.80 14.67 -1.11
CA ASP A 412 6.66 13.71 -0.41
C ASP A 412 6.27 12.25 -0.61
N LEU A 413 4.98 12.00 -0.84
CA LEU A 413 4.43 10.65 -0.97
C LEU A 413 3.23 10.65 -1.92
N LYS A 414 3.26 9.76 -2.93
CA LYS A 414 2.18 9.57 -3.90
C LYS A 414 1.67 8.13 -3.81
N LEU A 415 0.36 7.96 -3.61
CA LEU A 415 -0.24 6.63 -3.45
C LEU A 415 -1.50 6.45 -4.30
N SER A 416 -1.59 5.31 -4.97
CA SER A 416 -2.84 4.85 -5.58
C SER A 416 -3.74 4.20 -4.52
N MET A 417 -5.00 4.67 -4.42
CA MET A 417 -6.04 4.11 -3.56
C MET A 417 -6.34 2.64 -3.91
N GLU A 418 -6.33 2.30 -5.20
CA GLU A 418 -6.61 0.93 -5.66
C GLU A 418 -5.49 -0.04 -5.31
N ASN A 419 -4.23 0.35 -5.56
CA ASN A 419 -3.09 -0.54 -5.38
C ASN A 419 -2.61 -0.62 -3.92
N ASN A 420 -2.88 0.40 -3.10
CA ASN A 420 -2.36 0.54 -1.73
C ASN A 420 -3.47 0.70 -0.68
N ALA A 421 -4.65 0.10 -0.90
CA ALA A 421 -5.81 0.29 -0.03
C ALA A 421 -5.51 0.06 1.46
N GLY A 422 -4.70 -0.95 1.81
CA GLY A 422 -4.31 -1.23 3.21
C GLY A 422 -3.50 -0.08 3.84
N ILE A 423 -2.51 0.43 3.12
CA ILE A 423 -1.64 1.54 3.54
C ILE A 423 -2.43 2.84 3.62
N VAL A 424 -3.24 3.14 2.60
CA VAL A 424 -4.12 4.31 2.59
C VAL A 424 -5.08 4.29 3.77
N ASN A 425 -5.67 3.12 4.09
CA ASN A 425 -6.54 3.00 5.27
C ASN A 425 -5.79 3.31 6.57
N SER A 426 -4.56 2.82 6.71
CA SER A 426 -3.71 3.11 7.87
C SER A 426 -3.40 4.60 7.96
N ILE A 427 -2.95 5.24 6.87
CA ILE A 427 -2.66 6.67 6.82
C ILE A 427 -3.87 7.49 7.25
N LEU A 428 -5.02 7.28 6.61
CA LEU A 428 -6.23 8.05 6.92
C LEU A 428 -6.77 7.81 8.33
N SER A 429 -6.57 6.60 8.88
CA SER A 429 -6.99 6.28 10.25
C SER A 429 -6.08 6.90 11.31
N SER A 430 -4.79 7.02 11.03
CA SER A 430 -3.76 7.29 12.04
C SER A 430 -3.12 8.68 11.94
N THR A 431 -3.36 9.40 10.83
CA THR A 431 -2.93 10.79 10.66
C THR A 431 -3.59 11.73 11.66
N ASP A 432 -2.81 12.72 12.10
CA ASP A 432 -3.25 13.88 12.86
C ASP A 432 -3.30 15.17 12.00
N GLY A 433 -2.85 15.08 10.74
CA GLY A 433 -2.78 16.17 9.78
C GLY A 433 -4.11 16.59 9.18
N TYR A 434 -4.03 17.43 8.15
CA TYR A 434 -5.17 17.98 7.43
C TYR A 434 -5.46 17.16 6.18
N ILE A 435 -6.74 16.85 5.94
CA ILE A 435 -7.17 16.07 4.79
C ILE A 435 -8.02 16.97 3.90
N ILE A 436 -7.56 17.24 2.68
CA ILE A 436 -8.30 17.99 1.67
C ILE A 436 -8.78 17.00 0.62
N SER A 437 -10.08 16.74 0.58
CA SER A 437 -10.67 15.94 -0.49
C SER A 437 -11.22 16.86 -1.57
N THR A 438 -10.67 16.78 -2.77
CA THR A 438 -10.97 17.72 -3.86
C THR A 438 -12.25 17.39 -4.64
N GLN A 439 -12.82 16.21 -4.41
CA GLN A 439 -14.05 15.74 -5.04
C GLN A 439 -14.77 14.69 -4.19
N TYR A 440 -16.08 14.55 -4.40
CA TYR A 440 -16.94 13.65 -3.62
C TYR A 440 -16.55 12.16 -3.71
N GLY A 441 -16.19 11.67 -4.89
CA GLY A 441 -15.93 10.23 -5.09
C GLY A 441 -14.78 9.67 -4.25
N GLY A 442 -13.71 10.46 -4.01
CA GLY A 442 -12.51 9.98 -3.32
C GLY A 442 -12.75 9.82 -1.83
N HIS A 443 -13.55 10.73 -1.28
CA HIS A 443 -14.01 10.74 0.10
C HIS A 443 -14.92 9.54 0.44
N MET A 444 -15.79 9.11 -0.47
CA MET A 444 -16.80 8.07 -0.20
C MET A 444 -16.20 6.71 0.18
N ARG A 445 -15.10 6.32 -0.47
CA ARG A 445 -14.44 5.03 -0.24
C ARG A 445 -13.86 4.90 1.17
N PHE A 446 -13.47 6.02 1.77
CA PHE A 446 -12.73 6.05 3.04
C PHE A 446 -13.51 6.65 4.20
N GLN A 447 -14.82 6.88 4.05
CA GLN A 447 -15.65 7.51 5.09
C GLN A 447 -15.34 7.00 6.48
N LYS A 448 -15.40 5.69 6.71
CA LYS A 448 -15.16 5.09 8.03
C LYS A 448 -13.82 5.46 8.70
N PHE A 449 -12.80 5.85 7.93
CA PHE A 449 -11.46 6.18 8.45
C PHE A 449 -11.26 7.68 8.72
N LEU A 450 -12.11 8.52 8.14
CA LEU A 450 -12.01 9.98 8.25
C LEU A 450 -12.64 10.51 9.56
N LYS A 451 -13.25 9.64 10.37
CA LYS A 451 -14.02 10.04 11.55
C LYS A 451 -13.14 10.76 12.58
N GLY A 452 -13.59 11.95 13.01
CA GLY A 452 -12.89 12.79 13.98
C GLY A 452 -11.67 13.52 13.42
N LYS A 453 -11.34 13.33 12.12
CA LYS A 453 -10.18 13.95 11.48
C LYS A 453 -10.47 15.37 10.99
N ARG A 454 -9.41 16.10 10.62
CA ARG A 454 -9.47 17.47 10.09
C ARG A 454 -9.71 17.45 8.59
N VAL A 455 -10.92 17.03 8.22
CA VAL A 455 -11.26 16.77 6.82
C VAL A 455 -12.06 17.94 6.26
N VAL A 456 -11.57 18.49 5.16
CA VAL A 456 -12.26 19.48 4.33
C VAL A 456 -12.65 18.80 3.03
N LEU A 457 -13.95 18.76 2.73
CA LEU A 457 -14.45 18.38 1.42
C LEU A 457 -14.59 19.64 0.58
N MET A 458 -13.80 19.76 -0.47
CA MET A 458 -13.81 20.90 -1.37
C MET A 458 -14.47 20.52 -2.69
N PHE A 459 -15.38 21.36 -3.18
CA PHE A 459 -15.96 21.22 -4.51
C PHE A 459 -15.26 22.15 -5.48
N HIS A 460 -14.67 21.56 -6.52
CA HIS A 460 -14.18 22.31 -7.67
C HIS A 460 -15.28 22.47 -8.72
N GLY A 461 -15.26 21.64 -9.78
CA GLY A 461 -16.23 21.73 -10.89
C GLY A 461 -17.62 21.16 -10.58
N ASP A 462 -17.75 20.35 -9.53
CA ASP A 462 -18.96 19.57 -9.23
C ASP A 462 -20.07 20.41 -8.58
N THR A 463 -19.78 21.65 -8.16
CA THR A 463 -20.79 22.57 -7.59
C THR A 463 -21.94 22.80 -8.56
N LYS A 464 -21.64 22.92 -9.85
CA LYS A 464 -22.68 23.09 -10.88
C LYS A 464 -23.63 21.88 -10.95
N ASP A 465 -23.13 20.69 -10.70
CA ASP A 465 -23.91 19.45 -10.77
C ASP A 465 -24.74 19.23 -9.50
N LEU A 466 -24.28 19.76 -8.36
CA LEU A 466 -25.06 19.93 -7.14
C LEU A 466 -26.24 20.88 -7.38
N ILE A 467 -25.97 22.06 -7.96
CA ILE A 467 -26.99 23.07 -8.27
C ILE A 467 -28.04 22.51 -9.25
N ARG A 468 -27.58 21.83 -10.32
CA ARG A 468 -28.45 21.31 -11.38
C ARG A 468 -29.29 20.10 -10.94
N ARG A 469 -29.02 19.49 -9.79
CA ARG A 469 -29.69 18.28 -9.24
C ARG A 469 -29.69 17.02 -10.13
N TYR A 470 -29.18 17.06 -11.36
CA TYR A 470 -29.23 15.94 -12.31
C TYR A 470 -28.44 14.69 -11.86
N ILE A 471 -27.35 14.85 -11.10
CA ILE A 471 -26.42 13.75 -10.75
C ILE A 471 -26.14 13.69 -9.24
N TYR A 472 -26.26 14.82 -8.52
CA TYR A 472 -25.89 14.93 -7.11
C TYR A 472 -27.06 15.09 -6.14
N GLU A 473 -28.31 14.89 -6.57
CA GLU A 473 -29.49 14.96 -5.69
C GLU A 473 -29.42 13.95 -4.53
N VAL A 474 -29.01 12.72 -4.81
CA VAL A 474 -28.78 11.68 -3.78
C VAL A 474 -27.66 12.08 -2.81
N GLN A 475 -26.68 12.86 -3.29
CA GLN A 475 -25.54 13.34 -2.53
C GLN A 475 -25.94 14.53 -1.66
N LEU A 476 -26.78 15.45 -2.15
CA LEU A 476 -27.41 16.52 -1.36
C LEU A 476 -28.37 15.97 -0.30
N ASP A 477 -29.09 14.91 -0.62
CA ASP A 477 -29.89 14.18 0.36
C ASP A 477 -29.00 13.45 1.36
N GLY A 478 -27.91 12.85 0.89
CA GLY A 478 -26.82 12.37 1.72
C GLY A 478 -26.41 13.46 2.68
N TYR A 479 -26.07 14.65 2.12
CA TYR A 479 -25.95 16.01 2.71
C TYR A 479 -26.73 16.13 4.01
N ASN A 480 -28.00 16.32 3.74
CA ASN A 480 -29.02 16.72 4.68
C ASN A 480 -29.43 15.62 5.63
N ASN A 481 -29.19 14.35 5.31
CA ASN A 481 -29.62 13.24 6.16
C ASN A 481 -28.55 12.75 7.14
N GLU A 482 -27.41 13.42 7.22
CA GLU A 482 -26.33 13.08 8.16
C GLU A 482 -25.79 11.63 8.01
N LYS A 483 -26.02 11.00 6.84
CA LYS A 483 -25.61 9.61 6.53
C LYS A 483 -24.18 9.48 5.97
N VAL A 484 -23.55 10.58 5.54
CA VAL A 484 -22.27 10.60 4.79
C VAL A 484 -21.34 11.70 5.35
N TYR A 485 -20.89 11.59 6.62
CA TYR A 485 -20.11 12.68 7.23
C TYR A 485 -18.96 12.21 8.09
N ASN A 486 -17.77 12.41 7.57
CA ASN A 486 -16.59 12.57 8.39
C ASN A 486 -15.77 13.80 7.97
N TYR A 487 -16.45 14.86 7.52
CA TYR A 487 -15.86 16.16 7.22
C TYR A 487 -16.27 17.24 8.23
N ARG A 488 -15.35 18.16 8.49
CA ARG A 488 -15.54 19.33 9.35
C ARG A 488 -15.97 20.55 8.58
N ARG A 489 -15.52 20.71 7.33
CA ARG A 489 -15.94 21.80 6.44
C ARG A 489 -16.29 21.31 5.04
N LEU A 490 -17.20 22.06 4.42
CA LEU A 490 -17.65 21.91 3.05
C LEU A 490 -17.23 23.18 2.29
N ALA A 491 -16.12 23.12 1.55
CA ALA A 491 -15.53 24.28 0.89
C ALA A 491 -16.01 24.39 -0.56
N PHE A 492 -16.40 25.60 -0.96
CA PHE A 492 -16.76 25.96 -2.33
C PHE A 492 -15.74 26.94 -2.91
N LEU A 493 -15.58 26.94 -4.23
CA LEU A 493 -14.59 27.80 -4.90
C LEU A 493 -14.91 29.29 -4.88
N THR A 494 -16.17 29.69 -4.66
CA THR A 494 -16.55 31.09 -4.61
C THR A 494 -17.69 31.34 -3.62
N GLU A 495 -17.86 32.60 -3.23
CA GLU A 495 -18.94 33.02 -2.35
C GLU A 495 -20.30 32.79 -3.01
N GLY A 496 -20.47 33.18 -4.28
CA GLY A 496 -21.72 32.97 -5.03
C GLY A 496 -22.11 31.48 -5.07
N ASN A 497 -21.16 30.60 -5.36
CA ASN A 497 -21.37 29.15 -5.33
C ASN A 497 -21.84 28.64 -3.95
N CYS A 498 -21.26 29.18 -2.88
CA CYS A 498 -21.62 28.83 -1.50
C CYS A 498 -23.05 29.29 -1.18
N ASP A 499 -23.39 30.53 -1.52
CA ASP A 499 -24.69 31.15 -1.22
C ASP A 499 -25.84 30.54 -2.02
N LEU A 500 -25.56 30.03 -3.22
CA LEU A 500 -26.51 29.27 -4.02
C LEU A 500 -26.86 27.91 -3.41
N ILE A 501 -25.88 27.24 -2.78
CA ILE A 501 -26.07 25.90 -2.20
C ILE A 501 -26.58 25.95 -0.76
N LYS A 502 -26.19 26.94 0.05
CA LYS A 502 -26.60 27.05 1.47
C LYS A 502 -28.11 26.87 1.71
N PRO A 503 -29.03 27.45 0.91
CA PRO A 503 -30.47 27.26 1.08
C PRO A 503 -30.92 25.80 0.97
N GLU A 504 -30.24 25.02 0.13
CA GLU A 504 -30.50 23.60 -0.12
C GLU A 504 -29.94 22.69 0.98
N LEU A 505 -29.09 23.22 1.87
CA LEU A 505 -28.51 22.49 2.99
C LEU A 505 -29.32 22.67 4.28
N LYS A 506 -29.50 21.59 5.03
CA LYS A 506 -30.01 21.61 6.41
C LYS A 506 -29.07 22.40 7.30
N GLU A 507 -29.63 23.00 8.35
CA GLU A 507 -28.92 23.94 9.22
C GLU A 507 -27.60 23.36 9.81
N SER A 508 -27.60 22.09 10.21
CA SER A 508 -26.41 21.44 10.77
C SER A 508 -25.24 21.31 9.77
N VAL A 509 -25.55 21.16 8.49
CA VAL A 509 -24.57 21.07 7.39
C VAL A 509 -24.21 22.46 6.87
N ARG A 510 -25.20 23.38 6.81
CA ARG A 510 -25.02 24.76 6.38
C ARG A 510 -23.96 25.49 7.22
N LYS A 511 -23.89 25.22 8.51
CA LYS A 511 -22.85 25.78 9.42
C LYS A 511 -21.42 25.34 9.07
N LYS A 512 -21.26 24.27 8.30
CA LYS A 512 -19.97 23.76 7.83
C LYS A 512 -19.60 24.29 6.44
N ALA A 513 -20.52 24.95 5.73
CA ALA A 513 -20.32 25.46 4.39
C ALA A 513 -19.50 26.76 4.42
N ILE A 514 -18.36 26.75 3.74
CA ILE A 514 -17.43 27.87 3.62
C ILE A 514 -17.03 28.05 2.15
N TYR A 515 -16.36 29.14 1.82
CA TYR A 515 -15.72 29.28 0.51
C TYR A 515 -14.24 29.59 0.68
N ILE A 516 -13.42 28.98 -0.18
CA ILE A 516 -12.01 29.30 -0.37
C ILE A 516 -11.73 29.15 -1.86
N GLU A 517 -11.26 30.22 -2.49
CA GLU A 517 -11.01 30.27 -3.92
C GLU A 517 -9.77 29.46 -4.31
N ASN A 518 -9.63 29.16 -5.59
CA ASN A 518 -8.37 28.65 -6.12
C ASN A 518 -7.43 29.83 -6.40
N GLY A 519 -6.14 29.66 -6.11
CA GLY A 519 -5.15 30.71 -6.30
C GLY A 519 -4.38 30.58 -7.60
N MET A 520 -3.79 31.70 -8.05
CA MET A 520 -2.77 31.71 -9.09
C MET A 520 -1.60 32.64 -8.75
N ASP A 521 -0.47 32.46 -9.44
CA ASP A 521 0.69 33.33 -9.35
C ASP A 521 0.50 34.53 -10.29
N PHE A 522 0.43 35.74 -9.72
CA PHE A 522 0.33 36.98 -10.49
C PHE A 522 1.74 37.56 -10.72
N GLU A 523 2.27 37.41 -11.93
CA GLU A 523 3.52 38.02 -12.35
C GLU A 523 3.37 39.54 -12.55
N GLU A 524 4.44 40.30 -12.31
CA GLU A 524 4.50 41.72 -12.69
C GLU A 524 5.03 41.85 -14.12
N GLY A 525 4.29 42.57 -14.96
CA GLY A 525 4.66 42.78 -16.36
C GLY A 525 3.80 43.84 -17.04
N PRO A 526 4.23 44.36 -18.20
CA PRO A 526 3.43 45.27 -18.99
C PRO A 526 2.17 44.56 -19.52
N SER A 527 1.09 45.32 -19.70
CA SER A 527 -0.11 44.81 -20.38
C SER A 527 0.24 44.35 -21.80
N LEU A 528 -0.32 43.22 -22.22
CA LEU A 528 -0.18 42.67 -23.56
C LEU A 528 -1.36 43.05 -24.49
N TYR A 529 -2.24 43.92 -24.01
CA TYR A 529 -3.39 44.44 -24.74
C TYR A 529 -2.98 45.17 -26.03
N GLN A 530 -3.77 44.95 -27.09
CA GLN A 530 -3.72 45.69 -28.35
C GLN A 530 -5.15 45.90 -28.84
N GLU A 531 -5.52 47.13 -29.21
CA GLU A 531 -6.81 47.43 -29.85
C GLU A 531 -6.70 47.17 -31.36
N ASN A 532 -6.80 45.90 -31.76
CA ASN A 532 -6.50 45.43 -33.11
C ASN A 532 -7.57 44.50 -33.73
N GLY A 533 -8.71 44.32 -33.06
CA GLY A 533 -9.79 43.43 -33.48
C GLY A 533 -9.54 41.94 -33.22
N GLU A 534 -8.46 41.57 -32.52
CA GLU A 534 -8.13 40.17 -32.25
C GLU A 534 -8.69 39.71 -30.90
N PHE A 535 -9.57 38.71 -30.90
CA PHE A 535 -10.14 38.15 -29.67
C PHE A 535 -9.69 36.71 -29.46
N ALA A 536 -9.64 36.26 -28.20
CA ALA A 536 -9.28 34.89 -27.86
C ALA A 536 -10.36 34.17 -27.03
N LEU A 537 -10.56 32.88 -27.27
CA LEU A 537 -11.34 31.97 -26.43
C LEU A 537 -10.45 30.82 -25.98
N VAL A 538 -10.36 30.58 -24.68
CA VAL A 538 -9.51 29.53 -24.09
C VAL A 538 -10.35 28.62 -23.22
N SER A 539 -10.62 27.40 -23.68
CA SER A 539 -11.44 26.46 -22.92
C SER A 539 -11.26 25.00 -23.37
N ARG A 540 -11.87 24.06 -22.65
CA ARG A 540 -12.11 22.72 -23.21
C ARG A 540 -13.26 22.82 -24.21
N LEU A 541 -13.13 22.21 -25.38
CA LEU A 541 -14.16 22.30 -26.43
C LEU A 541 -15.29 21.28 -26.16
N ASP A 542 -16.06 21.53 -25.11
CA ASP A 542 -17.19 20.72 -24.66
C ASP A 542 -18.49 21.55 -24.53
N ARG A 543 -19.61 20.87 -24.30
CA ARG A 543 -20.94 21.50 -24.26
C ARG A 543 -21.12 22.48 -23.10
N ASP A 544 -20.44 22.28 -21.97
CA ASP A 544 -20.56 23.21 -20.82
C ASP A 544 -19.87 24.54 -21.11
N LYS A 545 -18.79 24.49 -21.92
CA LYS A 545 -18.04 25.66 -22.37
C LYS A 545 -18.69 26.38 -23.55
N ASN A 546 -19.65 25.74 -24.20
CA ASN A 546 -20.46 26.29 -25.29
C ASN A 546 -19.66 27.12 -26.31
N PRO A 547 -18.53 26.60 -26.83
CA PRO A 547 -17.66 27.35 -27.74
C PRO A 547 -18.28 27.56 -29.13
N VAL A 548 -19.31 26.79 -29.50
CA VAL A 548 -20.05 26.94 -30.76
C VAL A 548 -20.80 28.27 -30.82
N GLU A 549 -21.30 28.73 -29.68
CA GLU A 549 -21.95 30.03 -29.55
C GLU A 549 -21.01 31.20 -29.88
N ALA A 550 -19.72 31.06 -29.57
CA ALA A 550 -18.73 32.07 -29.93
C ALA A 550 -18.60 32.22 -31.46
N ILE A 551 -18.78 31.12 -32.20
CA ILE A 551 -18.84 31.15 -33.67
C ILE A 551 -20.10 31.90 -34.11
N ASP A 552 -21.25 31.65 -33.50
CA ASP A 552 -22.50 32.35 -33.83
C ASP A 552 -22.41 33.86 -33.57
N ILE A 553 -21.76 34.28 -32.49
CA ILE A 553 -21.48 35.69 -32.21
C ILE A 553 -20.61 36.31 -33.32
N PHE A 554 -19.57 35.60 -33.77
CA PHE A 554 -18.70 36.06 -34.85
C PHE A 554 -19.31 35.92 -36.26
N MET A 555 -20.43 35.20 -36.41
CA MET A 555 -21.24 35.18 -37.62
C MET A 555 -22.23 36.35 -37.70
N ASN A 556 -22.48 37.06 -36.59
CA ASN A 556 -23.46 38.12 -36.53
C ASN A 556 -23.07 39.31 -37.44
N GLU A 557 -23.99 39.73 -38.31
CA GLU A 557 -23.78 40.83 -39.29
C GLU A 557 -23.54 42.19 -38.62
N LYS A 558 -23.95 42.37 -37.36
CA LYS A 558 -23.72 43.61 -36.58
C LYS A 558 -22.31 43.67 -35.98
N LEU A 559 -21.56 42.57 -35.93
CA LEU A 559 -20.20 42.55 -35.40
C LEU A 559 -19.22 43.08 -36.45
N ASP A 560 -18.27 43.93 -36.04
CA ASP A 560 -17.28 44.49 -36.96
C ASP A 560 -16.61 43.37 -37.80
N PRO A 561 -16.69 43.46 -39.15
CA PRO A 561 -16.21 42.40 -40.04
C PRO A 561 -14.69 42.21 -40.00
N SER A 562 -13.94 43.18 -39.47
CA SER A 562 -12.48 43.07 -39.27
C SER A 562 -12.10 42.23 -38.06
N TYR A 563 -13.02 41.98 -37.12
CA TYR A 563 -12.72 41.25 -35.89
C TYR A 563 -12.52 39.76 -36.13
N ARG A 564 -11.48 39.20 -35.51
CA ARG A 564 -11.09 37.80 -35.61
C ARG A 564 -11.14 37.10 -34.25
N LEU A 565 -11.45 35.81 -34.27
CA LEU A 565 -11.52 34.96 -33.09
C LEU A 565 -10.48 33.85 -33.15
N HIS A 566 -9.60 33.81 -32.15
CA HIS A 566 -8.65 32.73 -31.93
C HIS A 566 -9.14 31.78 -30.85
N ILE A 567 -9.34 30.51 -31.19
CA ILE A 567 -9.85 29.49 -30.29
C ILE A 567 -8.71 28.54 -29.91
N TYR A 568 -8.37 28.53 -28.61
CA TYR A 568 -7.37 27.67 -28.00
C TYR A 568 -8.06 26.62 -27.13
N GLY A 569 -7.64 25.36 -27.31
CA GLY A 569 -8.18 24.22 -26.60
C GLY A 569 -8.47 23.02 -27.50
N ASP A 570 -8.89 21.93 -26.87
CA ASP A 570 -9.30 20.72 -27.57
C ASP A 570 -10.53 20.10 -26.87
N GLY A 571 -11.26 19.24 -27.56
CA GLY A 571 -12.45 18.60 -27.01
C GLY A 571 -13.42 18.02 -28.04
N ALA A 572 -14.49 17.42 -27.54
CA ALA A 572 -15.45 16.66 -28.33
C ALA A 572 -16.18 17.48 -29.41
N LEU A 573 -16.25 18.82 -29.27
CA LEU A 573 -16.91 19.70 -30.22
C LEU A 573 -15.99 20.23 -31.32
N LYS A 574 -14.68 19.94 -31.30
CA LYS A 574 -13.73 20.51 -32.25
C LYS A 574 -14.12 20.27 -33.72
N ALA A 575 -14.46 19.03 -34.07
CA ALA A 575 -14.85 18.68 -35.44
C ALA A 575 -16.16 19.37 -35.90
N GLU A 576 -17.12 19.52 -34.98
CA GLU A 576 -18.37 20.26 -35.25
C GLU A 576 -18.08 21.75 -35.52
N MET A 577 -17.17 22.33 -34.74
CA MET A 577 -16.74 23.72 -34.91
C MET A 577 -16.00 23.93 -36.23
N GLU A 578 -15.06 23.04 -36.59
CA GLU A 578 -14.34 23.08 -37.88
C GLU A 578 -15.32 23.05 -39.05
N GLN A 579 -16.30 22.14 -39.01
CA GLN A 579 -17.33 22.05 -40.04
C GLN A 579 -18.18 23.33 -40.12
N LYS A 580 -18.64 23.85 -38.97
CA LYS A 580 -19.48 25.06 -38.92
C LYS A 580 -18.74 26.30 -39.46
N ILE A 581 -17.46 26.46 -39.10
CA ILE A 581 -16.62 27.55 -39.63
C ILE A 581 -16.45 27.41 -41.15
N ALA A 582 -16.25 26.17 -41.63
CA ALA A 582 -16.09 25.91 -43.05
C ALA A 582 -17.37 26.19 -43.85
N ASP A 583 -18.52 25.74 -43.35
CA ASP A 583 -19.84 25.96 -43.97
C ASP A 583 -20.20 27.45 -44.03
N ALA A 584 -19.75 28.24 -43.04
CA ALA A 584 -19.93 29.68 -42.99
C ALA A 584 -18.90 30.48 -43.82
N GLY A 585 -17.84 29.84 -44.34
CA GLY A 585 -16.76 30.51 -45.07
C GLY A 585 -15.93 31.47 -44.21
N LEU A 586 -15.79 31.19 -42.91
CA LEU A 586 -15.15 32.09 -41.93
C LEU A 586 -13.74 31.64 -41.50
N GLN A 587 -13.06 30.80 -42.29
CA GLN A 587 -11.75 30.23 -41.95
C GLN A 587 -10.67 31.31 -41.73
N ASP A 588 -10.76 32.45 -42.42
CA ASP A 588 -9.83 33.58 -42.26
C ASP A 588 -10.17 34.49 -41.06
N ARG A 589 -11.37 34.31 -40.48
CA ARG A 589 -11.91 35.10 -39.36
C ARG A 589 -11.89 34.35 -38.03
N ILE A 590 -12.06 33.02 -38.05
CA ILE A 590 -12.10 32.18 -36.85
C ILE A 590 -11.03 31.09 -36.96
N ILE A 591 -10.03 31.14 -36.09
CA ILE A 591 -8.81 30.35 -36.16
C ILE A 591 -8.74 29.38 -34.98
N LEU A 592 -8.68 28.08 -35.26
CA LEU A 592 -8.55 27.01 -34.27
C LEU A 592 -7.09 26.61 -34.11
N HIS A 593 -6.50 26.88 -32.94
CA HIS A 593 -5.08 26.60 -32.65
C HIS A 593 -4.82 25.24 -32.01
N GLY A 594 -5.83 24.63 -31.38
CA GLY A 594 -5.62 23.46 -30.52
C GLY A 594 -5.06 23.83 -29.14
N PHE A 595 -4.44 22.87 -28.46
CA PHE A 595 -3.83 23.11 -27.15
C PHE A 595 -2.51 23.89 -27.28
N VAL A 596 -2.43 25.03 -26.60
CA VAL A 596 -1.24 25.88 -26.49
C VAL A 596 -0.95 26.12 -25.02
N SER A 597 0.31 26.04 -24.61
CA SER A 597 0.74 26.27 -23.22
C SER A 597 1.35 27.65 -22.99
N ASP A 598 1.85 28.32 -24.04
CA ASP A 598 2.44 29.66 -23.93
C ASP A 598 1.36 30.72 -23.73
N LYS A 599 1.33 31.31 -22.53
CA LYS A 599 0.36 32.34 -22.15
C LYS A 599 0.55 33.64 -22.94
N LYS A 600 1.79 33.97 -23.34
CA LYS A 600 2.05 35.17 -24.15
C LYS A 600 1.55 35.00 -25.58
N GLU A 601 1.59 33.79 -26.12
CA GLU A 601 0.99 33.48 -27.42
C GLU A 601 -0.55 33.62 -27.36
N ILE A 602 -1.17 33.09 -26.31
CA ILE A 602 -2.62 33.09 -26.13
C ILE A 602 -3.16 34.51 -25.94
N TYR A 603 -2.63 35.23 -24.94
CA TYR A 603 -3.15 36.53 -24.50
C TYR A 603 -2.46 37.72 -25.17
N GLY A 604 -1.30 37.50 -25.79
CA GLY A 604 -0.55 38.57 -26.45
C GLY A 604 -1.24 39.11 -27.69
N ASN A 605 -1.19 40.43 -27.86
CA ASN A 605 -1.77 41.15 -28.98
C ASN A 605 -3.27 40.86 -29.16
N LYS A 606 -4.02 40.73 -28.07
CA LYS A 606 -5.47 40.56 -28.08
C LYS A 606 -6.16 41.81 -27.56
N GLN A 607 -7.28 42.16 -28.19
CA GLN A 607 -8.19 43.21 -27.75
C GLN A 607 -9.10 42.73 -26.62
N GLY A 608 -9.39 41.43 -26.55
CA GLY A 608 -10.16 40.86 -25.45
C GLY A 608 -10.20 39.34 -25.45
N VAL A 609 -10.53 38.78 -24.30
CA VAL A 609 -10.79 37.34 -24.14
C VAL A 609 -12.28 37.12 -23.94
N ILE A 610 -12.86 36.21 -24.70
CA ILE A 610 -14.27 35.88 -24.63
C ILE A 610 -14.50 34.53 -23.93
N SER A 611 -15.61 34.42 -23.22
CA SER A 611 -16.10 33.13 -22.71
C SER A 611 -17.62 33.07 -22.80
N THR A 612 -18.10 32.11 -23.59
CA THR A 612 -19.53 31.80 -23.77
C THR A 612 -19.98 30.64 -22.87
N SER A 613 -19.17 30.29 -21.87
CA SER A 613 -19.42 29.15 -20.99
C SER A 613 -20.77 29.26 -20.30
N LEU A 614 -21.52 28.16 -20.26
CA LEU A 614 -22.83 28.10 -19.59
C LEU A 614 -22.69 27.91 -18.09
N THR A 615 -21.65 27.20 -17.66
CA THR A 615 -21.34 26.94 -16.24
C THR A 615 -19.85 26.74 -16.02
N ASP A 616 -19.35 27.22 -14.90
CA ASP A 616 -17.93 27.19 -14.59
C ASP A 616 -17.63 27.07 -13.10
N GLY A 617 -16.72 26.18 -12.70
CA GLY A 617 -16.33 26.06 -11.29
C GLY A 617 -15.54 27.28 -10.80
N LEU A 618 -14.46 27.59 -11.51
CA LEU A 618 -13.68 28.82 -11.42
C LEU A 618 -12.82 28.91 -12.70
N PRO A 619 -13.13 29.80 -13.64
CA PRO A 619 -12.44 29.88 -14.93
C PRO A 619 -11.08 30.58 -14.78
N LEU A 620 -10.03 29.80 -14.48
CA LEU A 620 -8.65 30.31 -14.31
C LEU A 620 -8.14 31.07 -15.54
N THR A 621 -8.60 30.73 -16.74
CA THR A 621 -8.21 31.41 -17.99
C THR A 621 -8.66 32.88 -18.04
N LEU A 622 -9.69 33.26 -17.28
CA LEU A 622 -10.10 34.66 -17.15
C LEU A 622 -9.14 35.42 -16.22
N LEU A 623 -8.70 34.80 -15.12
CA LEU A 623 -7.71 35.42 -14.23
C LEU A 623 -6.37 35.58 -14.94
N GLU A 624 -5.98 34.59 -15.74
CA GLU A 624 -4.78 34.67 -16.60
C GLU A 624 -4.89 35.87 -17.57
N SER A 625 -6.02 36.05 -18.25
CA SER A 625 -6.25 37.23 -19.12
C SER A 625 -6.11 38.55 -18.37
N ILE A 626 -6.77 38.64 -17.21
CA ILE A 626 -6.78 39.85 -16.37
C ILE A 626 -5.36 40.17 -15.86
N GLN A 627 -4.56 39.15 -15.54
CA GLN A 627 -3.15 39.32 -15.17
C GLN A 627 -2.33 39.94 -16.30
N TYR A 628 -2.55 39.52 -17.56
CA TYR A 628 -1.87 40.08 -18.73
C TYR A 628 -2.44 41.43 -19.19
N GLY A 629 -3.39 42.00 -18.43
CA GLY A 629 -3.97 43.31 -18.73
C GLY A 629 -4.94 43.28 -19.92
N VAL A 630 -5.49 42.12 -20.26
CA VAL A 630 -6.43 41.93 -21.37
C VAL A 630 -7.85 41.79 -20.81
N PRO A 631 -8.81 42.66 -21.19
CA PRO A 631 -10.16 42.64 -20.67
C PRO A 631 -10.94 41.41 -21.12
N VAL A 632 -11.91 41.00 -20.30
CA VAL A 632 -12.72 39.79 -20.54
C VAL A 632 -14.17 40.13 -20.86
N TYR A 633 -14.77 39.40 -21.80
CA TYR A 633 -16.18 39.52 -22.19
C TYR A 633 -16.84 38.17 -21.99
N VAL A 634 -17.74 38.08 -21.03
CA VAL A 634 -18.11 36.78 -20.45
C VAL A 634 -19.60 36.69 -20.28
N TYR A 635 -20.18 35.57 -20.70
CA TYR A 635 -21.54 35.26 -20.29
C TYR A 635 -21.62 35.14 -18.77
N ASP A 636 -22.65 35.76 -18.21
CA ASP A 636 -23.01 35.75 -16.81
C ASP A 636 -23.55 34.36 -16.44
N SER A 637 -22.64 33.40 -16.48
CA SER A 637 -22.86 32.02 -16.07
C SER A 637 -23.06 32.01 -14.57
N PHE A 638 -24.06 31.25 -14.13
CA PHE A 638 -24.65 31.21 -12.78
C PHE A 638 -23.69 30.88 -11.61
N THR A 639 -22.39 30.77 -11.85
CA THR A 639 -21.45 30.08 -10.95
C THR A 639 -20.35 31.01 -10.46
N ALA A 640 -19.23 31.14 -11.17
CA ALA A 640 -18.04 31.84 -10.65
C ALA A 640 -17.72 33.20 -11.30
N CYS A 641 -18.27 33.51 -12.48
CA CYS A 641 -17.85 34.70 -13.24
C CYS A 641 -18.19 36.02 -12.54
N ARG A 642 -19.32 36.08 -11.83
CA ARG A 642 -19.74 37.26 -11.04
C ARG A 642 -18.76 37.61 -9.93
N ASP A 643 -18.04 36.63 -9.40
CA ASP A 643 -17.07 36.82 -8.32
C ASP A 643 -15.69 37.27 -8.83
N MET A 644 -15.48 37.26 -10.16
CA MET A 644 -14.16 37.42 -10.82
C MET A 644 -14.12 38.57 -11.83
N VAL A 645 -15.24 38.89 -12.47
CA VAL A 645 -15.32 39.93 -13.50
C VAL A 645 -15.98 41.16 -12.88
N THR A 646 -15.27 42.27 -12.92
CA THR A 646 -15.77 43.59 -12.48
C THR A 646 -15.89 44.51 -13.68
N GLU A 647 -16.57 45.64 -13.53
CA GLU A 647 -16.63 46.67 -14.56
C GLU A 647 -15.25 47.22 -14.96
N LYS A 648 -14.23 47.04 -14.09
CA LYS A 648 -12.83 47.45 -14.32
C LYS A 648 -11.97 46.38 -14.98
N THR A 649 -12.46 45.14 -15.11
CA THR A 649 -11.69 44.04 -15.69
C THR A 649 -12.38 43.41 -16.89
N GLY A 650 -13.67 43.66 -17.09
CA GLY A 650 -14.41 43.10 -18.19
C GLY A 650 -15.89 43.48 -18.24
N ARG A 651 -16.66 42.69 -18.97
CA ARG A 651 -18.12 42.82 -19.11
C ARG A 651 -18.78 41.47 -18.85
N LEU A 652 -19.82 41.50 -18.00
CA LEU A 652 -20.74 40.38 -17.78
C LEU A 652 -21.97 40.59 -18.67
N ILE A 653 -22.31 39.58 -19.45
CA ILE A 653 -23.37 39.64 -20.47
C ILE A 653 -24.38 38.56 -20.15
N GLU A 654 -25.68 38.85 -20.23
CA GLU A 654 -26.71 37.86 -19.95
C GLU A 654 -26.52 36.59 -20.82
N THR A 655 -26.52 35.42 -20.16
CA THR A 655 -26.22 34.15 -20.84
C THR A 655 -27.21 33.90 -21.98
N GLY A 656 -26.68 33.70 -23.20
CA GLY A 656 -27.48 33.47 -24.41
C GLY A 656 -27.97 34.75 -25.11
N ASN A 657 -27.67 35.94 -24.57
CA ASN A 657 -27.98 37.20 -25.23
C ASN A 657 -26.86 37.60 -26.21
N GLN A 658 -26.93 37.02 -27.42
CA GLN A 658 -25.94 37.25 -28.47
C GLN A 658 -25.86 38.72 -28.90
N GLU A 659 -26.99 39.42 -28.97
CA GLU A 659 -27.02 40.84 -29.39
C GLU A 659 -26.26 41.72 -28.40
N ALA A 660 -26.49 41.54 -27.10
CA ALA A 660 -25.76 42.26 -26.06
C ALA A 660 -24.26 41.89 -26.08
N PHE A 661 -23.91 40.65 -26.43
CA PHE A 661 -22.52 40.25 -26.55
C PHE A 661 -21.82 40.94 -27.73
N VAL A 662 -22.46 41.00 -28.89
CA VAL A 662 -21.95 41.71 -30.07
C VAL A 662 -21.80 43.20 -29.77
N GLU A 663 -22.79 43.81 -29.10
CA GLU A 663 -22.71 45.21 -28.67
C GLU A 663 -21.52 45.44 -27.73
N ALA A 664 -21.29 44.53 -26.77
CA ALA A 664 -20.16 44.63 -25.86
C ALA A 664 -18.80 44.53 -26.58
N LEU A 665 -18.68 43.69 -27.62
CA LEU A 665 -17.44 43.56 -28.41
C LEU A 665 -17.17 44.79 -29.30
N ASN A 666 -18.21 45.35 -29.91
CA ASN A 666 -18.08 46.56 -30.74
C ASN A 666 -17.72 47.79 -29.90
N ASN A 667 -18.14 47.83 -28.64
CA ASN A 667 -17.77 48.89 -27.70
C ASN A 667 -16.42 48.55 -27.04
N ALA A 668 -15.34 49.14 -27.58
CA ALA A 668 -13.99 48.97 -27.02
C ALA A 668 -13.96 49.23 -25.51
N PHE A 669 -13.24 48.38 -24.78
CA PHE A 669 -13.07 48.53 -23.34
C PHE A 669 -12.24 49.80 -23.04
N ASP A 670 -12.69 50.63 -22.11
CA ASP A 670 -11.90 51.80 -21.68
C ASP A 670 -10.69 51.33 -20.86
N MET A 671 -9.55 51.22 -21.52
CA MET A 671 -8.32 50.76 -20.89
C MET A 671 -7.77 51.73 -19.84
N ASN A 672 -8.23 52.99 -19.80
CA ASN A 672 -7.87 53.90 -18.69
C ASN A 672 -8.56 53.51 -17.39
N ALA A 673 -9.70 52.81 -17.48
CA ALA A 673 -10.45 52.29 -16.34
C ALA A 673 -10.03 50.86 -15.96
N PHE A 674 -9.13 50.22 -16.73
CA PHE A 674 -8.71 48.85 -16.46
C PHE A 674 -7.87 48.77 -15.17
N ASP A 675 -8.33 47.98 -14.20
CA ASP A 675 -7.64 47.80 -12.91
C ASP A 675 -7.86 46.38 -12.37
N SER A 676 -6.78 45.61 -12.28
CA SER A 676 -6.78 44.22 -11.81
C SER A 676 -6.36 44.06 -10.35
N ARG A 677 -6.08 45.15 -9.61
CA ARG A 677 -5.56 45.07 -8.23
C ARG A 677 -6.47 44.30 -7.29
N GLU A 678 -7.78 44.57 -7.35
CA GLU A 678 -8.78 43.86 -6.54
C GLU A 678 -8.78 42.34 -6.82
N ILE A 679 -8.66 41.96 -8.09
CA ILE A 679 -8.60 40.55 -8.50
C ILE A 679 -7.30 39.90 -8.02
N LYS A 680 -6.17 40.60 -8.11
CA LYS A 680 -4.88 40.13 -7.60
C LYS A 680 -4.90 39.94 -6.08
N GLU A 681 -5.50 40.88 -5.34
CA GLU A 681 -5.66 40.79 -3.89
C GLU A 681 -6.57 39.62 -3.49
N LYS A 682 -7.61 39.31 -4.28
CA LYS A 682 -8.56 38.24 -3.98
C LYS A 682 -8.06 36.84 -4.33
N PHE A 683 -7.36 36.67 -5.45
CA PHE A 683 -7.05 35.35 -6.05
C PHE A 683 -5.56 34.97 -6.06
N SER A 684 -4.68 35.75 -5.44
CA SER A 684 -3.26 35.38 -5.36
C SER A 684 -3.03 34.14 -4.48
N ASN A 685 -2.10 33.27 -4.88
CA ASN A 685 -1.71 32.08 -4.10
C ASN A 685 -1.36 32.41 -2.64
N LYS A 686 -0.73 33.56 -2.40
CA LYS A 686 -0.41 34.06 -1.06
C LYS A 686 -1.67 34.21 -0.19
N VAL A 687 -2.66 34.94 -0.68
CA VAL A 687 -3.90 35.23 0.08
C VAL A 687 -4.74 33.97 0.26
N ILE A 688 -4.83 33.13 -0.76
CA ILE A 688 -5.55 31.86 -0.68
C ILE A 688 -4.92 30.92 0.35
N THR A 689 -3.59 30.83 0.38
CA THR A 689 -2.87 30.02 1.38
C THR A 689 -3.11 30.55 2.80
N GLU A 690 -3.16 31.87 3.00
CA GLU A 690 -3.50 32.47 4.30
C GLU A 690 -4.92 32.11 4.77
N LYS A 691 -5.90 32.05 3.85
CA LYS A 691 -7.26 31.57 4.16
C LYS A 691 -7.25 30.10 4.60
N TRP A 692 -6.48 29.24 3.93
CA TRP A 692 -6.32 27.83 4.33
C TRP A 692 -5.69 27.68 5.71
N MET A 693 -4.65 28.47 6.00
CA MET A 693 -3.99 28.43 7.32
C MET A 693 -4.92 28.89 8.44
N ALA A 694 -5.73 29.92 8.21
CA ALA A 694 -6.75 30.35 9.16
C ALA A 694 -7.78 29.25 9.42
N LEU A 695 -8.23 28.55 8.37
CA LEU A 695 -9.13 27.42 8.50
C LEU A 695 -8.49 26.27 9.31
N PHE A 696 -7.22 25.94 9.04
CA PHE A 696 -6.51 24.89 9.76
C PHE A 696 -6.41 25.17 11.27
N ALA A 697 -6.16 26.42 11.65
CA ALA A 697 -6.18 26.82 13.06
C ALA A 697 -7.57 26.61 13.70
N GLU A 698 -8.64 26.99 12.99
CA GLU A 698 -10.02 26.76 13.46
C GLU A 698 -10.32 25.27 13.67
N LEU A 699 -9.90 24.42 12.74
CA LEU A 699 -10.06 22.96 12.83
C LEU A 699 -9.29 22.37 14.01
N ASP A 700 -8.10 22.90 14.31
CA ASP A 700 -7.32 22.47 15.47
C ASP A 700 -8.01 22.80 16.78
N GLU A 701 -8.55 24.02 16.92
CA GLU A 701 -9.30 24.42 18.10
C GLU A 701 -10.59 23.59 18.30
N GLU A 702 -11.25 23.23 17.20
CA GLU A 702 -12.44 22.37 17.23
C GLU A 702 -12.10 20.97 17.75
N VAL A 703 -11.05 20.34 17.20
CA VAL A 703 -10.57 19.02 17.63
C VAL A 703 -10.11 19.06 19.09
N ALA A 704 -9.35 20.09 19.48
CA ALA A 704 -8.86 20.24 20.85
C ALA A 704 -10.02 20.34 21.86
N ARG A 705 -11.05 21.16 21.57
CA ARG A 705 -12.24 21.28 22.42
C ARG A 705 -13.01 19.96 22.56
N GLU A 706 -13.12 19.18 21.50
CA GLU A 706 -13.76 17.86 21.54
C GLU A 706 -12.96 16.86 22.39
N MET A 707 -11.63 16.85 22.24
CA MET A 707 -10.75 16.01 23.05
C MET A 707 -10.83 16.39 24.54
N SER A 708 -10.83 17.68 24.87
CA SER A 708 -10.98 18.16 26.26
C SER A 708 -12.35 17.81 26.85
N LYS A 709 -13.43 17.92 26.09
CA LYS A 709 -14.77 17.48 26.54
C LYS A 709 -14.82 15.98 26.80
N THR A 710 -14.23 15.19 25.90
CA THR A 710 -14.16 13.73 26.05
C THR A 710 -13.33 13.35 27.28
N ALA A 711 -12.20 14.01 27.51
CA ALA A 711 -11.36 13.80 28.69
C ALA A 711 -12.08 14.22 29.99
N ALA A 712 -12.84 15.32 29.98
CA ALA A 712 -13.66 15.75 31.12
C ALA A 712 -14.81 14.78 31.42
N ASP A 713 -15.48 14.23 30.40
CA ASP A 713 -16.53 13.23 30.55
C ASP A 713 -15.98 11.88 31.06
N VAL A 714 -14.78 11.48 30.62
CA VAL A 714 -14.07 10.29 31.11
C VAL A 714 -13.55 10.48 32.54
N SER A 715 -13.02 11.67 32.87
CA SER A 715 -12.62 12.05 34.23
C SER A 715 -13.78 12.09 35.21
N ALA A 716 -14.99 12.50 34.78
CA ALA A 716 -16.19 12.44 35.60
C ALA A 716 -16.70 11.00 35.83
N ALA A 717 -16.43 10.09 34.88
CA ALA A 717 -16.78 8.67 35.01
C ALA A 717 -15.80 7.87 35.89
N ALA A 718 -14.56 8.34 36.07
CA ALA A 718 -13.52 7.67 36.86
C ALA A 718 -13.67 7.80 38.39
N ASN A 719 -14.40 8.80 38.90
CA ASN A 719 -14.60 9.07 40.33
C ASN A 719 -15.84 8.38 40.97
N ALA A 720 -16.44 7.39 40.30
CA ALA A 720 -17.55 6.61 40.86
C ALA A 720 -17.05 5.30 41.50
N PRO A 721 -17.48 4.93 42.72
CA PRO A 721 -16.99 3.73 43.40
C PRO A 721 -17.32 2.46 42.59
N ALA A 722 -16.29 1.64 42.39
CA ALA A 722 -16.30 0.43 41.59
C ALA A 722 -17.33 -0.58 42.10
N THR A 723 -18.50 -0.60 41.48
CA THR A 723 -19.49 -1.66 41.69
C THR A 723 -19.34 -2.73 40.60
N LYS A 724 -18.99 -3.95 41.03
CA LYS A 724 -18.99 -5.19 40.24
C LYS A 724 -20.37 -5.41 39.59
N SER A 725 -20.63 -4.83 38.41
CA SER A 725 -21.94 -5.00 37.76
C SER A 725 -22.00 -4.70 36.25
N SER A 726 -20.90 -4.51 35.51
CA SER A 726 -21.03 -4.01 34.11
C SER A 726 -21.22 -5.08 33.04
N PHE A 727 -20.91 -6.36 33.28
CA PHE A 727 -21.10 -7.40 32.25
C PHE A 727 -22.54 -7.97 32.22
N LYS A 728 -23.11 -8.31 33.38
CA LYS A 728 -24.47 -8.88 33.48
C LYS A 728 -25.58 -7.83 33.28
N LYS A 729 -25.31 -6.55 33.56
CA LYS A 729 -26.26 -5.44 33.37
C LYS A 729 -26.29 -4.95 31.91
N ARG A 730 -25.17 -5.04 31.18
CA ARG A 730 -25.14 -4.87 29.70
C ARG A 730 -25.88 -6.01 28.98
N LEU A 731 -25.75 -7.24 29.46
CA LEU A 731 -26.48 -8.38 28.90
C LEU A 731 -28.00 -8.31 29.16
N LYS A 732 -28.43 -7.90 30.37
CA LYS A 732 -29.86 -7.77 30.69
C LYS A 732 -30.52 -6.49 30.15
N LYS A 733 -29.81 -5.37 29.94
CA LYS A 733 -30.40 -4.16 29.33
C LYS A 733 -30.61 -4.32 27.82
N SER A 734 -29.76 -5.10 27.15
CA SER A 734 -29.93 -5.47 25.73
C SER A 734 -31.03 -6.54 25.52
N LEU A 735 -31.41 -7.28 26.57
CA LEU A 735 -32.44 -8.32 26.52
C LEU A 735 -33.82 -7.88 27.08
N LYS A 736 -33.94 -6.68 27.68
CA LYS A 736 -35.20 -6.21 28.30
C LYS A 736 -35.82 -4.94 27.69
N ASN A 737 -35.10 -4.20 26.84
CA ASN A 737 -35.69 -3.07 26.10
C ASN A 737 -36.12 -3.51 24.70
N GLY A 738 -37.17 -4.33 24.66
CA GLY A 738 -37.89 -4.72 23.44
C GLY A 738 -38.40 -3.51 22.65
N LEU A 739 -37.51 -2.93 21.85
CA LEU A 739 -37.78 -1.95 20.82
C LEU A 739 -36.89 -2.32 19.63
N LEU A 740 -37.46 -3.13 18.75
CA LEU A 740 -37.47 -2.96 17.30
C LEU A 740 -38.37 -4.06 16.71
N LYS A 741 -39.68 -3.92 16.98
CA LYS A 741 -40.72 -4.35 16.04
C LYS A 741 -41.14 -3.10 15.26
N ASN A 742 -40.76 -3.05 13.98
CA ASN A 742 -41.28 -2.27 12.84
C ASN A 742 -41.31 -0.73 13.01
N GLU A 743 -40.72 0.09 12.14
CA GLU A 743 -41.03 0.21 10.71
C GLU A 743 -39.78 0.34 9.81
N PHE A 744 -39.53 -0.71 9.02
CA PHE A 744 -39.16 -0.57 7.60
C PHE A 744 -40.20 -1.37 6.80
N THR A 745 -41.45 -0.95 6.96
CA THR A 745 -42.56 -1.20 6.03
C THR A 745 -42.50 -0.01 5.07
N ALA A 746 -41.95 -0.09 3.85
CA ALA A 746 -42.44 -0.93 2.77
C ALA A 746 -41.40 -1.01 1.63
N ALA A 747 -40.54 -2.03 1.62
CA ALA A 747 -39.84 -2.46 0.40
C ALA A 747 -39.43 -3.96 0.39
N LYS A 748 -39.81 -4.73 1.42
CA LYS A 748 -39.70 -6.21 1.43
C LYS A 748 -40.93 -6.92 1.98
N LEU A 749 -42.11 -6.29 1.88
CA LEU A 749 -43.43 -6.91 2.03
C LEU A 749 -44.31 -6.67 0.79
N GLY A 750 -43.68 -6.61 -0.39
CA GLY A 750 -44.34 -6.54 -1.70
C GLY A 750 -44.07 -7.73 -2.62
N VAL A 751 -43.21 -8.71 -2.25
CA VAL A 751 -42.82 -9.80 -3.16
C VAL A 751 -43.02 -11.22 -2.59
N MET A 752 -43.39 -11.38 -1.31
CA MET A 752 -43.78 -12.70 -0.74
C MET A 752 -45.28 -12.85 -0.43
N TYR A 753 -46.11 -11.86 -0.77
CA TYR A 753 -47.57 -11.99 -0.76
C TYR A 753 -48.25 -11.23 -1.93
N ARG A 754 -47.58 -11.22 -3.10
CA ARG A 754 -48.16 -10.81 -4.39
C ARG A 754 -48.06 -11.87 -5.50
N ASN A 755 -47.58 -13.08 -5.17
CA ASN A 755 -47.60 -14.24 -6.06
C ASN A 755 -48.68 -15.28 -5.71
N LEU A 756 -49.63 -14.93 -4.84
CA LEU A 756 -50.97 -15.52 -4.89
C LEU A 756 -51.86 -14.48 -5.57
N LYS A 757 -52.14 -14.72 -6.85
CA LYS A 757 -52.97 -13.91 -7.76
C LYS A 757 -52.34 -12.62 -8.29
N THR A 758 -51.30 -12.74 -9.11
CA THR A 758 -51.26 -12.01 -10.39
C THR A 758 -50.65 -12.92 -11.44
N GLY A 759 -51.44 -13.30 -12.45
CA GLY A 759 -50.94 -14.01 -13.62
C GLY A 759 -50.02 -13.08 -14.39
N SER A 760 -48.74 -13.44 -14.51
CA SER A 760 -47.80 -12.77 -15.39
C SER A 760 -46.76 -13.77 -15.88
N LYS A 761 -47.10 -14.39 -17.02
CA LYS A 761 -46.24 -14.99 -18.06
C LYS A 761 -44.96 -15.71 -17.60
N ASN A 762 -45.00 -17.04 -17.68
CA ASN A 762 -43.85 -17.93 -17.79
C ASN A 762 -42.73 -17.32 -18.67
N LYS A 763 -41.63 -16.86 -18.06
CA LYS A 763 -40.32 -16.89 -18.73
C LYS A 763 -39.66 -18.20 -18.33
N SER A 764 -39.40 -19.07 -19.30
CA SER A 764 -38.64 -20.30 -19.09
C SER A 764 -37.24 -19.95 -18.55
N LEU A 765 -36.83 -20.60 -17.46
CA LEU A 765 -35.46 -20.47 -16.94
C LEU A 765 -34.47 -20.97 -18.02
N PRO A 766 -33.35 -20.27 -18.28
CA PRO A 766 -32.34 -20.74 -19.22
C PRO A 766 -31.75 -22.09 -18.82
N MET A 767 -31.38 -22.93 -19.79
CA MET A 767 -30.72 -24.19 -19.48
C MET A 767 -29.22 -23.98 -19.25
N VAL A 768 -28.64 -24.66 -18.26
CA VAL A 768 -27.19 -24.69 -18.00
C VAL A 768 -26.62 -26.06 -18.30
N SER A 769 -25.60 -26.16 -19.14
CA SER A 769 -24.82 -27.38 -19.35
C SER A 769 -23.60 -27.38 -18.43
N VAL A 770 -23.53 -28.36 -17.53
CA VAL A 770 -22.35 -28.60 -16.68
C VAL A 770 -21.44 -29.59 -17.39
N ILE A 771 -20.32 -29.12 -17.92
CA ILE A 771 -19.34 -29.96 -18.60
C ILE A 771 -18.39 -30.54 -17.57
N MET A 772 -18.33 -31.87 -17.52
CA MET A 772 -17.58 -32.61 -16.51
C MET A 772 -16.62 -33.59 -17.20
N PRO A 773 -15.32 -33.27 -17.31
CA PRO A 773 -14.32 -34.20 -17.81
C PRO A 773 -14.07 -35.32 -16.80
N TYR A 774 -13.88 -36.54 -17.29
CA TYR A 774 -13.72 -37.74 -16.48
C TYR A 774 -12.61 -38.64 -17.01
N TYR A 775 -11.65 -38.95 -16.14
CA TYR A 775 -10.56 -39.89 -16.38
C TYR A 775 -10.16 -40.51 -15.04
N TYR A 776 -10.37 -41.82 -14.84
CA TYR A 776 -10.03 -42.57 -13.60
C TYR A 776 -10.53 -41.99 -12.25
N ASN A 777 -11.60 -41.20 -12.26
CA ASN A 777 -12.11 -40.47 -11.08
C ASN A 777 -13.41 -41.05 -10.48
N ARG A 778 -13.63 -42.37 -10.57
CA ARG A 778 -14.89 -42.99 -10.09
C ARG A 778 -15.22 -42.75 -8.62
N LYS A 779 -14.19 -42.61 -7.77
CA LYS A 779 -14.37 -42.38 -6.32
C LYS A 779 -15.02 -41.03 -6.00
N THR A 780 -14.91 -40.05 -6.90
CA THR A 780 -15.32 -38.66 -6.66
C THR A 780 -16.46 -38.20 -7.56
N VAL A 781 -16.59 -38.75 -8.77
CA VAL A 781 -17.58 -38.32 -9.78
C VAL A 781 -19.04 -38.30 -9.28
N GLU A 782 -19.44 -39.27 -8.45
CA GLU A 782 -20.80 -39.31 -7.91
C GLU A 782 -21.05 -38.13 -6.96
N LYS A 783 -20.03 -37.68 -6.21
CA LYS A 783 -20.12 -36.51 -5.32
C LYS A 783 -20.24 -35.22 -6.14
N ALA A 784 -19.45 -35.09 -7.21
CA ALA A 784 -19.53 -33.96 -8.13
C ALA A 784 -20.93 -33.86 -8.76
N VAL A 785 -21.46 -34.96 -9.32
CA VAL A 785 -22.83 -35.01 -9.87
C VAL A 785 -23.88 -34.70 -8.80
N LYS A 786 -23.77 -35.27 -7.59
CA LYS A 786 -24.66 -34.96 -6.46
C LYS A 786 -24.65 -33.47 -6.11
N SER A 787 -23.50 -32.80 -6.22
CA SER A 787 -23.38 -31.36 -5.92
C SER A 787 -24.15 -30.50 -6.92
N VAL A 788 -24.13 -30.85 -8.21
CA VAL A 788 -24.90 -30.17 -9.25
C VAL A 788 -26.41 -30.32 -8.98
N VAL A 789 -26.87 -31.51 -8.61
CA VAL A 789 -28.28 -31.73 -8.24
C VAL A 789 -28.67 -30.90 -7.02
N LYS A 790 -27.79 -30.86 -6.00
CA LYS A 790 -27.99 -30.07 -4.77
C LYS A 790 -27.88 -28.55 -4.99
N SER A 791 -27.40 -28.10 -6.15
CA SER A 791 -27.44 -26.69 -6.51
C SER A 791 -28.88 -26.15 -6.52
N GLY A 792 -29.87 -27.01 -6.80
CA GLY A 792 -31.30 -26.66 -6.74
C GLY A 792 -31.82 -25.90 -7.97
N TYR A 793 -31.01 -25.76 -9.02
CA TYR A 793 -31.44 -25.17 -10.28
C TYR A 793 -32.27 -26.18 -11.09
N PRO A 794 -33.45 -25.81 -11.63
CA PRO A 794 -34.36 -26.80 -12.21
C PRO A 794 -34.06 -27.15 -13.68
N ASN A 795 -33.33 -26.28 -14.42
CA ASN A 795 -33.09 -26.46 -15.86
C ASN A 795 -31.60 -26.63 -16.16
N TYR A 796 -31.08 -27.84 -16.00
CA TYR A 796 -29.66 -28.15 -16.26
C TYR A 796 -29.50 -29.52 -16.91
N GLU A 797 -28.39 -29.69 -17.60
CA GLU A 797 -27.85 -30.99 -18.01
C GLU A 797 -26.40 -31.11 -17.52
N ILE A 798 -25.94 -32.34 -17.33
CA ILE A 798 -24.56 -32.67 -17.03
C ILE A 798 -24.01 -33.44 -18.24
N VAL A 799 -23.00 -32.89 -18.89
CA VAL A 799 -22.30 -33.54 -20.01
C VAL A 799 -21.02 -34.15 -19.43
N LEU A 800 -21.10 -35.43 -19.07
CA LEU A 800 -19.98 -36.19 -18.51
C LEU A 800 -19.17 -36.80 -19.66
N VAL A 801 -17.95 -36.31 -19.88
CA VAL A 801 -17.06 -36.74 -20.97
C VAL A 801 -16.00 -37.67 -20.41
N ASN A 802 -16.11 -38.96 -20.74
CA ASN A 802 -15.07 -39.93 -20.48
C ASN A 802 -13.97 -39.81 -21.56
N ASP A 803 -12.79 -39.37 -21.15
CA ASP A 803 -11.61 -39.16 -22.01
C ASP A 803 -10.73 -40.42 -22.12
N GLY A 804 -11.34 -41.53 -22.54
CA GLY A 804 -10.64 -42.80 -22.79
C GLY A 804 -10.30 -43.62 -21.54
N SER A 805 -10.96 -43.38 -20.41
CA SER A 805 -10.85 -44.20 -19.20
C SER A 805 -11.73 -45.46 -19.32
N ASP A 806 -11.20 -46.62 -18.96
CA ASP A 806 -11.95 -47.89 -18.86
C ASP A 806 -12.75 -48.01 -17.55
N ASP A 807 -12.50 -47.12 -16.59
CA ASP A 807 -13.25 -47.03 -15.34
C ASP A 807 -14.68 -46.47 -15.53
N ASP A 808 -15.65 -47.32 -15.84
CA ASP A 808 -17.03 -46.90 -16.17
C ASP A 808 -17.83 -46.30 -14.98
N PRO A 809 -18.21 -44.99 -15.02
CA PRO A 809 -18.97 -44.34 -13.95
C PRO A 809 -20.49 -44.56 -14.05
N ARG A 810 -21.01 -45.07 -15.17
CA ARG A 810 -22.46 -45.16 -15.45
C ARG A 810 -23.26 -45.91 -14.36
N PRO A 811 -22.77 -47.02 -13.76
CA PRO A 811 -23.49 -47.70 -12.69
C PRO A 811 -23.77 -46.83 -11.45
N LEU A 812 -22.86 -45.90 -11.13
CA LEU A 812 -23.02 -44.95 -10.02
C LEU A 812 -24.04 -43.85 -10.35
N LEU A 813 -24.17 -43.52 -11.63
CA LEU A 813 -24.94 -42.37 -12.09
C LEU A 813 -26.34 -42.72 -12.60
N LYS A 814 -26.72 -44.00 -12.61
CA LYS A 814 -28.00 -44.52 -13.16
C LYS A 814 -29.27 -43.83 -12.65
N ASN A 815 -29.22 -43.24 -11.46
CA ASN A 815 -30.37 -42.58 -10.84
C ASN A 815 -30.49 -41.08 -11.20
N TYR A 816 -29.53 -40.52 -11.94
CA TYR A 816 -29.53 -39.12 -12.35
C TYR A 816 -30.02 -38.97 -13.80
N LYS A 817 -31.22 -38.42 -13.98
CA LYS A 817 -31.89 -38.34 -15.29
C LYS A 817 -31.30 -37.28 -16.23
N ASN A 818 -30.55 -36.31 -15.71
CA ASN A 818 -29.99 -35.19 -16.46
C ASN A 818 -28.49 -35.36 -16.74
N VAL A 819 -27.98 -36.60 -16.71
CA VAL A 819 -26.57 -36.90 -17.02
C VAL A 819 -26.49 -37.52 -18.41
N GLN A 820 -25.84 -36.82 -19.33
CA GLN A 820 -25.42 -37.34 -20.63
C GLN A 820 -24.00 -37.86 -20.50
N TYR A 821 -23.82 -39.16 -20.67
CA TYR A 821 -22.51 -39.79 -20.75
C TYR A 821 -22.02 -39.80 -22.20
N LEU A 822 -20.82 -39.28 -22.42
CA LEU A 822 -20.13 -39.29 -23.70
C LEU A 822 -18.78 -39.97 -23.54
N TYR A 823 -18.39 -40.78 -24.53
CA TYR A 823 -17.07 -41.39 -24.60
C TYR A 823 -16.32 -40.82 -25.80
N LYS A 824 -15.03 -40.54 -25.62
CA LYS A 824 -14.07 -40.23 -26.69
C LYS A 824 -12.75 -40.96 -26.42
N GLU A 825 -11.94 -41.13 -27.46
CA GLU A 825 -10.54 -41.53 -27.28
C GLU A 825 -9.79 -40.47 -26.48
N ASN A 826 -8.81 -40.90 -25.67
CA ASN A 826 -8.07 -39.98 -24.80
C ASN A 826 -7.36 -38.90 -25.63
N GLY A 827 -7.63 -37.64 -25.29
CA GLY A 827 -6.97 -36.49 -25.89
C GLY A 827 -6.59 -35.41 -24.89
N GLY A 828 -6.69 -35.70 -23.59
CA GLY A 828 -6.42 -34.77 -22.51
C GLY A 828 -7.61 -33.88 -22.13
N LEU A 829 -7.40 -33.09 -21.08
CA LEU A 829 -8.43 -32.27 -20.42
C LEU A 829 -9.04 -31.22 -21.37
N SER A 830 -8.22 -30.50 -22.14
CA SER A 830 -8.67 -29.54 -23.16
C SER A 830 -9.61 -30.18 -24.17
N SER A 831 -9.19 -31.32 -24.73
CA SER A 831 -9.96 -32.09 -25.71
C SER A 831 -11.30 -32.57 -25.13
N ALA A 832 -11.32 -33.03 -23.87
CA ALA A 832 -12.54 -33.46 -23.20
C ALA A 832 -13.52 -32.30 -22.94
N ARG A 833 -13.03 -31.14 -22.49
CA ARG A 833 -13.86 -29.95 -22.25
C ARG A 833 -14.46 -29.40 -23.55
N ASN A 834 -13.67 -29.33 -24.62
CA ASN A 834 -14.16 -28.92 -25.94
C ASN A 834 -15.21 -29.89 -26.48
N PHE A 835 -14.95 -31.19 -26.42
CA PHE A 835 -15.91 -32.21 -26.85
C PHE A 835 -17.23 -32.13 -26.07
N GLY A 836 -17.16 -31.85 -24.76
CA GLY A 836 -18.35 -31.59 -23.94
C GLY A 836 -19.10 -30.33 -24.37
N MET A 837 -18.39 -29.27 -24.75
CA MET A 837 -18.97 -28.00 -25.21
C MET A 837 -19.66 -28.11 -26.57
N ASP A 838 -19.13 -28.95 -27.47
CA ASP A 838 -19.77 -29.25 -28.76
C ASP A 838 -21.13 -29.94 -28.57
N HIS A 839 -21.27 -30.76 -27.52
CA HIS A 839 -22.49 -31.49 -27.21
C HIS A 839 -23.42 -30.75 -26.23
N ALA A 840 -22.99 -29.60 -25.69
CA ALA A 840 -23.79 -28.78 -24.78
C ALA A 840 -24.98 -28.13 -25.52
N LYS A 841 -26.15 -28.18 -24.88
CA LYS A 841 -27.43 -27.65 -25.37
C LYS A 841 -27.91 -26.44 -24.57
N GLY A 842 -27.26 -26.13 -23.45
CA GLY A 842 -27.60 -25.04 -22.55
C GLY A 842 -27.41 -23.67 -23.19
N LYS A 843 -28.16 -22.67 -22.73
CA LYS A 843 -27.84 -21.26 -23.02
C LYS A 843 -26.49 -20.90 -22.41
N TYR A 844 -26.24 -21.42 -21.21
CA TYR A 844 -25.00 -21.23 -20.49
C TYR A 844 -24.26 -22.54 -20.26
N VAL A 845 -22.94 -22.44 -20.11
CA VAL A 845 -22.03 -23.53 -19.76
C VAL A 845 -21.29 -23.19 -18.48
N ILE A 846 -21.00 -24.20 -17.66
CA ILE A 846 -20.04 -24.16 -16.57
C ILE A 846 -19.16 -25.41 -16.62
N PHE A 847 -17.86 -25.25 -16.37
CA PHE A 847 -16.93 -26.37 -16.25
C PHE A 847 -16.82 -26.76 -14.77
N LEU A 848 -16.91 -28.07 -14.50
CA LEU A 848 -16.75 -28.63 -13.17
C LEU A 848 -15.97 -29.94 -13.30
N ASP A 849 -14.78 -30.00 -12.72
CA ASP A 849 -13.96 -31.21 -12.75
C ASP A 849 -14.65 -32.32 -11.92
N SER A 850 -14.42 -33.59 -12.31
CA SER A 850 -15.15 -34.74 -11.75
C SER A 850 -14.83 -35.04 -10.28
N ASP A 851 -13.87 -34.35 -9.69
CA ASP A 851 -13.48 -34.40 -8.29
C ASP A 851 -13.85 -33.13 -7.48
N ASP A 852 -14.40 -32.11 -8.12
CA ASP A 852 -14.80 -30.85 -7.50
C ASP A 852 -16.29 -30.78 -7.12
N ILE A 853 -16.64 -29.78 -6.31
CA ILE A 853 -17.98 -29.63 -5.73
C ILE A 853 -18.57 -28.26 -6.05
N LEU A 854 -19.82 -28.26 -6.54
CA LEU A 854 -20.61 -27.04 -6.70
C LEU A 854 -21.38 -26.70 -5.40
N TYR A 855 -21.37 -25.42 -5.02
CA TYR A 855 -22.03 -24.94 -3.81
C TYR A 855 -23.57 -24.93 -3.96
N PRO A 856 -24.35 -25.20 -2.89
CA PRO A 856 -25.81 -25.07 -2.94
C PRO A 856 -26.28 -23.68 -3.42
N GLY A 857 -27.20 -23.66 -4.39
CA GLY A 857 -27.70 -22.45 -5.03
C GLY A 857 -26.72 -21.75 -5.98
N ALA A 858 -25.59 -22.36 -6.33
CA ALA A 858 -24.58 -21.74 -7.19
C ALA A 858 -25.13 -21.35 -8.56
N LEU A 859 -25.74 -22.31 -9.27
CA LEU A 859 -26.31 -22.07 -10.61
C LEU A 859 -27.40 -21.00 -10.59
N ASN A 860 -28.29 -21.00 -9.58
CA ASN A 860 -29.31 -19.96 -9.43
C ASN A 860 -28.67 -18.57 -9.34
N LYS A 861 -27.68 -18.39 -8.47
CA LYS A 861 -27.03 -17.09 -8.26
C LYS A 861 -26.32 -16.59 -9.53
N LEU A 862 -25.64 -17.48 -10.24
CA LEU A 862 -24.92 -17.15 -11.47
C LEU A 862 -25.90 -16.76 -12.58
N VAL A 863 -26.92 -17.60 -12.84
CA VAL A 863 -27.88 -17.36 -13.92
C VAL A 863 -28.76 -16.15 -13.62
N ASP A 864 -29.24 -15.98 -12.38
CA ASP A 864 -30.05 -14.82 -11.99
C ASP A 864 -29.29 -13.52 -12.24
N TYR A 865 -27.99 -13.49 -11.93
CA TYR A 865 -27.15 -12.32 -12.16
C TYR A 865 -26.89 -12.10 -13.66
N ALA A 866 -26.57 -13.16 -14.40
CA ALA A 866 -26.34 -13.11 -15.84
C ALA A 866 -27.58 -12.58 -16.60
N GLU A 867 -28.77 -13.14 -16.32
CA GLU A 867 -30.01 -12.74 -16.97
C GLU A 867 -30.44 -11.31 -16.59
N LYS A 868 -30.28 -10.94 -15.31
CA LYS A 868 -30.65 -9.60 -14.82
C LYS A 868 -29.81 -8.51 -15.50
N HIS A 869 -28.54 -8.78 -15.73
CA HIS A 869 -27.57 -7.81 -16.25
C HIS A 869 -27.22 -8.03 -17.72
N LYS A 870 -27.78 -9.06 -18.38
CA LYS A 870 -27.50 -9.44 -19.78
C LYS A 870 -26.02 -9.72 -20.04
N LEU A 871 -25.39 -10.51 -19.19
CA LEU A 871 -23.95 -10.76 -19.21
C LEU A 871 -23.63 -12.11 -19.87
N ASP A 872 -22.57 -12.14 -20.67
CA ASP A 872 -22.04 -13.37 -21.28
C ASP A 872 -21.15 -14.18 -20.34
N MET A 873 -20.71 -13.59 -19.23
CA MET A 873 -19.85 -14.25 -18.26
C MET A 873 -20.15 -13.78 -16.83
N VAL A 874 -20.21 -14.71 -15.88
CA VAL A 874 -20.32 -14.40 -14.45
C VAL A 874 -19.35 -15.25 -13.62
N ILE A 875 -18.55 -14.61 -12.79
CA ILE A 875 -17.55 -15.20 -11.91
C ILE A 875 -18.07 -15.21 -10.48
N GLY A 876 -17.89 -16.33 -9.78
CA GLY A 876 -18.13 -16.40 -8.34
C GLY A 876 -16.93 -16.86 -7.54
N LYS A 877 -17.10 -16.95 -6.22
CA LYS A 877 -16.02 -17.28 -5.29
C LYS A 877 -15.74 -18.78 -5.29
N THR A 878 -14.50 -19.15 -5.58
CA THR A 878 -13.97 -20.52 -5.45
C THR A 878 -13.22 -20.67 -4.13
N LEU A 879 -13.38 -21.83 -3.47
CA LEU A 879 -12.65 -22.21 -2.26
C LEU A 879 -11.73 -23.38 -2.56
N ARG A 880 -10.50 -23.38 -2.08
CA ARG A 880 -9.63 -24.56 -2.04
C ARG A 880 -9.87 -25.30 -0.73
N HIS A 881 -10.21 -26.57 -0.80
CA HIS A 881 -10.32 -27.45 0.35
C HIS A 881 -9.16 -28.43 0.35
N TYR A 882 -8.20 -28.25 1.27
CA TYR A 882 -7.09 -29.17 1.47
C TYR A 882 -7.57 -30.38 2.27
N VAL A 883 -7.71 -31.51 1.60
CA VAL A 883 -8.30 -32.74 2.18
C VAL A 883 -7.41 -33.28 3.30
N SER A 884 -6.08 -33.24 3.13
CA SER A 884 -5.12 -33.68 4.15
C SER A 884 -5.16 -32.83 5.42
N LYS A 885 -5.29 -31.51 5.26
CA LYS A 885 -5.28 -30.53 6.37
C LYS A 885 -6.68 -30.22 6.92
N ASN A 886 -7.73 -30.72 6.27
CA ASN A 886 -9.13 -30.36 6.52
C ASN A 886 -9.35 -28.84 6.67
N LYS A 887 -8.79 -28.06 5.73
CA LYS A 887 -8.75 -26.59 5.78
C LYS A 887 -9.27 -25.98 4.48
N ASP A 888 -10.13 -24.98 4.60
CA ASP A 888 -10.62 -24.17 3.49
C ASP A 888 -9.81 -22.87 3.36
N GLU A 889 -9.45 -22.52 2.12
CA GLU A 889 -8.83 -21.24 1.78
C GLU A 889 -9.51 -20.62 0.57
N ASP A 890 -9.60 -19.29 0.54
CA ASP A 890 -10.15 -18.59 -0.62
C ASP A 890 -9.19 -18.70 -1.81
N TRP A 891 -9.72 -19.06 -2.98
CA TRP A 891 -9.01 -18.84 -4.25
C TRP A 891 -9.10 -17.35 -4.58
N TYR A 892 -7.95 -16.66 -4.56
CA TYR A 892 -7.80 -15.21 -4.77
C TYR A 892 -8.88 -14.35 -4.07
N PRO A 893 -8.77 -14.12 -2.74
CA PRO A 893 -9.80 -13.41 -1.97
C PRO A 893 -10.09 -11.99 -2.47
N GLY A 894 -9.17 -11.37 -3.22
CA GLY A 894 -9.30 -10.02 -3.77
C GLY A 894 -10.28 -9.90 -4.96
N VAL A 895 -10.57 -10.97 -5.69
CA VAL A 895 -11.40 -10.91 -6.91
C VAL A 895 -12.88 -10.70 -6.57
N THR A 896 -13.37 -11.43 -5.57
CA THR A 896 -14.80 -11.55 -5.29
C THR A 896 -15.24 -10.81 -4.03
N VAL A 897 -14.57 -9.72 -3.64
CA VAL A 897 -14.87 -8.97 -2.39
C VAL A 897 -16.29 -8.38 -2.38
N ASN A 898 -16.79 -7.95 -3.54
CA ASN A 898 -18.12 -7.37 -3.72
C ASN A 898 -18.85 -7.99 -4.93
N THR A 899 -20.16 -7.76 -5.03
CA THR A 899 -20.95 -8.09 -6.23
C THR A 899 -21.07 -6.87 -7.14
N TYR A 900 -20.63 -6.96 -8.39
CA TYR A 900 -20.61 -5.85 -9.34
C TYR A 900 -20.46 -6.33 -10.81
N VAL A 901 -20.73 -5.44 -11.76
CA VAL A 901 -20.40 -5.65 -13.18
C VAL A 901 -19.02 -5.05 -13.43
N ASN A 902 -18.07 -5.90 -13.83
CA ASN A 902 -16.71 -5.55 -14.15
C ASN A 902 -16.59 -5.20 -15.64
N THR A 903 -16.13 -3.99 -15.95
CA THR A 903 -15.94 -3.53 -17.33
C THR A 903 -14.48 -3.75 -17.77
N ARG A 904 -14.18 -3.75 -19.07
CA ARG A 904 -12.78 -3.76 -19.57
C ARG A 904 -11.91 -2.71 -18.86
N LYS A 905 -12.44 -1.51 -18.63
CA LYS A 905 -11.75 -0.40 -17.96
C LYS A 905 -11.47 -0.63 -16.46
N SER A 906 -12.06 -1.66 -15.83
CA SER A 906 -11.94 -1.97 -14.40
C SER A 906 -11.53 -3.43 -14.13
N ARG A 907 -10.97 -4.12 -15.13
CA ARG A 907 -10.71 -5.58 -15.12
C ARG A 907 -9.54 -6.05 -14.24
N PHE A 908 -8.93 -5.14 -13.50
CA PHE A 908 -7.64 -5.31 -12.82
C PHE A 908 -7.60 -6.40 -11.75
N HIS A 909 -8.70 -6.63 -11.04
CA HIS A 909 -8.75 -7.65 -9.99
C HIS A 909 -9.22 -9.01 -10.50
N VAL A 910 -9.79 -9.07 -11.71
CA VAL A 910 -10.37 -10.29 -12.28
C VAL A 910 -9.31 -11.11 -13.01
N ILE A 911 -8.29 -10.47 -13.58
CA ILE A 911 -7.18 -11.13 -14.32
C ILE A 911 -6.31 -12.04 -13.45
N ASP A 912 -6.35 -11.90 -12.12
CA ASP A 912 -5.63 -12.79 -11.21
C ASP A 912 -6.27 -14.20 -11.17
N ASP A 913 -7.57 -14.31 -11.49
CA ASP A 913 -8.33 -15.56 -11.45
C ASP A 913 -8.34 -16.30 -12.81
N THR A 914 -7.28 -17.04 -13.09
CA THR A 914 -7.06 -17.67 -14.40
C THR A 914 -7.76 -19.00 -14.64
N ILE A 915 -8.42 -19.60 -13.63
CA ILE A 915 -9.05 -20.93 -13.79
C ILE A 915 -10.32 -20.85 -14.66
N ALA A 916 -10.61 -21.88 -15.43
CA ALA A 916 -11.83 -21.89 -16.24
C ALA A 916 -13.08 -22.26 -15.44
N THR A 917 -12.91 -22.90 -14.29
CA THR A 917 -13.99 -23.37 -13.41
C THR A 917 -14.48 -22.23 -12.49
N GLY A 918 -15.62 -22.40 -11.81
CA GLY A 918 -16.20 -21.40 -10.90
C GLY A 918 -16.93 -20.24 -11.59
N LYS A 919 -17.11 -20.36 -12.91
CA LYS A 919 -17.57 -19.31 -13.82
C LYS A 919 -18.69 -19.82 -14.73
N LEU A 920 -19.68 -18.98 -15.01
CA LEU A 920 -20.76 -19.24 -15.95
C LEU A 920 -20.45 -18.52 -17.27
N TYR A 921 -20.60 -19.19 -18.40
CA TYR A 921 -20.31 -18.67 -19.74
C TYR A 921 -21.51 -18.81 -20.68
N SER A 922 -21.75 -17.81 -21.52
CA SER A 922 -22.70 -17.88 -22.63
C SER A 922 -22.16 -18.81 -23.73
N LEU A 923 -22.88 -19.88 -24.03
CA LEU A 923 -22.43 -20.87 -25.04
C LEU A 923 -22.43 -20.28 -26.45
N ASP A 924 -23.41 -19.42 -26.75
CA ASP A 924 -23.48 -18.72 -28.03
C ASP A 924 -22.26 -17.80 -28.23
N MET A 925 -21.88 -17.07 -27.18
CA MET A 925 -20.69 -16.21 -27.20
C MET A 925 -19.41 -17.03 -27.43
N LEU A 926 -19.25 -18.17 -26.75
CA LEU A 926 -18.07 -19.04 -26.94
C LEU A 926 -17.99 -19.55 -28.39
N ARG A 927 -19.10 -20.02 -28.96
CA ARG A 927 -19.15 -20.53 -30.34
C ARG A 927 -18.92 -19.43 -31.38
N LYS A 928 -19.58 -18.28 -31.22
CA LYS A 928 -19.48 -17.14 -32.16
C LYS A 928 -18.05 -16.61 -32.28
N ASN A 929 -17.29 -16.65 -31.18
CA ASN A 929 -15.92 -16.15 -31.13
C ASN A 929 -14.86 -17.25 -31.21
N ASN A 930 -15.26 -18.50 -31.50
CA ASN A 930 -14.37 -19.66 -31.60
C ASN A 930 -13.45 -19.83 -30.38
N ILE A 931 -13.98 -19.62 -29.17
CA ILE A 931 -13.23 -19.77 -27.93
C ILE A 931 -13.27 -21.24 -27.51
N GLN A 932 -12.10 -21.86 -27.52
CA GLN A 932 -11.89 -23.28 -27.21
C GLN A 932 -10.64 -23.44 -26.34
N PHE A 933 -10.59 -24.52 -25.55
CA PHE A 933 -9.37 -24.90 -24.84
C PHE A 933 -8.32 -25.37 -25.84
N GLN A 934 -7.13 -24.79 -25.83
CA GLN A 934 -6.04 -25.26 -26.68
C GLN A 934 -5.34 -26.46 -26.04
N ASP A 935 -4.79 -27.33 -26.88
CA ASP A 935 -3.99 -28.46 -26.41
C ASP A 935 -2.67 -27.96 -25.79
N GLY A 936 -2.28 -28.56 -24.67
CA GLY A 936 -1.10 -28.18 -23.90
C GLY A 936 -1.41 -27.89 -22.43
N LEU A 937 -0.37 -27.54 -21.67
CA LEU A 937 -0.50 -27.19 -20.26
C LEU A 937 -0.92 -25.73 -20.08
N TYR A 938 -1.60 -25.46 -18.96
CA TYR A 938 -2.10 -24.13 -18.59
C TYR A 938 -3.11 -23.57 -19.61
N GLU A 939 -3.94 -24.45 -20.18
CA GLU A 939 -5.02 -24.14 -21.11
C GLU A 939 -6.05 -23.16 -20.52
N ASP A 940 -6.28 -23.23 -19.21
CA ASP A 940 -7.20 -22.36 -18.47
C ASP A 940 -6.80 -20.89 -18.55
N VAL A 941 -5.50 -20.63 -18.47
CA VAL A 941 -4.91 -19.29 -18.54
C VAL A 941 -5.25 -18.68 -19.91
N LEU A 942 -5.11 -19.47 -20.98
CA LEU A 942 -5.42 -19.03 -22.33
C LEU A 942 -6.93 -18.87 -22.56
N PHE A 943 -7.73 -19.86 -22.19
CA PHE A 943 -9.19 -19.83 -22.36
C PHE A 943 -9.81 -18.62 -21.66
N THR A 944 -9.44 -18.40 -20.41
CA THR A 944 -9.99 -17.33 -19.57
C THR A 944 -9.39 -15.97 -19.95
N GLY A 945 -8.09 -15.91 -20.26
CA GLY A 945 -7.41 -14.70 -20.74
C GLY A 945 -8.01 -14.14 -22.03
N GLN A 946 -8.34 -15.01 -23.00
CA GLN A 946 -9.02 -14.60 -24.23
C GLN A 946 -10.39 -13.98 -23.95
N LEU A 947 -11.17 -14.55 -23.03
CA LEU A 947 -12.47 -14.00 -22.63
C LEU A 947 -12.32 -12.65 -21.92
N TYR A 948 -11.29 -12.50 -21.11
CA TYR A 948 -10.95 -11.22 -20.48
C TYR A 948 -10.48 -10.16 -21.49
N ALA A 949 -9.99 -10.54 -22.67
CA ALA A 949 -9.70 -9.61 -23.75
C ALA A 949 -10.97 -9.28 -24.55
N LEU A 950 -11.83 -10.28 -24.75
CA LEU A 950 -12.99 -10.23 -25.64
C LEU A 950 -14.23 -9.56 -25.05
N LEU A 951 -14.55 -9.76 -23.76
CA LEU A 951 -15.84 -9.32 -23.21
C LEU A 951 -15.80 -7.86 -22.77
N ASP A 952 -16.84 -7.07 -22.99
CA ASP A 952 -16.89 -5.69 -22.46
C ASP A 952 -17.27 -5.66 -20.99
N GLU A 953 -18.18 -6.55 -20.57
CA GLU A 953 -18.71 -6.64 -19.22
C GLU A 953 -18.68 -8.10 -18.71
N ILE A 954 -18.28 -8.27 -17.45
CA ILE A 954 -18.22 -9.55 -16.74
C ILE A 954 -18.89 -9.37 -15.39
N GLY A 955 -19.82 -10.25 -15.03
CA GLY A 955 -20.42 -10.24 -13.71
C GLY A 955 -19.46 -10.81 -12.67
N VAL A 956 -19.33 -10.16 -11.52
CA VAL A 956 -18.60 -10.71 -10.38
C VAL A 956 -19.56 -10.76 -9.20
N ILE A 957 -19.71 -11.91 -8.56
CA ILE A 957 -20.60 -12.07 -7.40
C ILE A 957 -19.83 -12.50 -6.14
N HIS A 958 -20.06 -11.80 -5.02
CA HIS A 958 -19.53 -12.17 -3.70
C HIS A 958 -20.33 -13.36 -3.11
N ARG A 959 -20.28 -14.52 -3.76
CA ARG A 959 -20.98 -15.74 -3.36
C ARG A 959 -20.11 -16.96 -3.66
N LYS A 960 -20.05 -17.90 -2.72
CA LYS A 960 -19.41 -19.21 -2.91
C LYS A 960 -20.11 -19.97 -4.03
N ILE A 961 -19.35 -20.42 -5.03
CA ILE A 961 -19.83 -21.14 -6.21
C ILE A 961 -19.21 -22.54 -6.32
N GLN A 962 -17.90 -22.66 -6.16
CA GLN A 962 -17.17 -23.92 -6.29
C GLN A 962 -16.24 -24.17 -5.10
N ILE A 963 -16.05 -25.44 -4.79
CA ILE A 963 -15.00 -25.94 -3.91
C ILE A 963 -14.08 -26.82 -4.77
N TRP A 964 -12.84 -26.37 -4.90
CA TRP A 964 -11.74 -27.07 -5.51
C TRP A 964 -11.08 -28.00 -4.49
N MET A 965 -11.13 -29.30 -4.74
CA MET A 965 -10.63 -30.33 -3.82
C MET A 965 -9.13 -30.59 -4.05
N VAL A 966 -8.31 -30.43 -3.00
CA VAL A 966 -6.84 -30.60 -3.06
C VAL A 966 -6.40 -31.80 -2.22
N TYR A 967 -5.88 -32.85 -2.87
CA TYR A 967 -5.62 -34.16 -2.26
C TYR A 967 -4.15 -34.43 -1.83
N GLY A 968 -3.18 -33.55 -2.15
CA GLY A 968 -1.76 -33.67 -1.75
C GLY A 968 -0.76 -33.07 -2.76
N THR A 969 0.51 -32.91 -2.40
CA THR A 969 1.60 -32.47 -3.30
C THR A 969 2.01 -33.58 -4.27
N GLY A 970 2.29 -33.24 -5.53
CA GLY A 970 2.80 -34.19 -6.55
C GLY A 970 1.78 -34.94 -7.41
N THR A 971 0.47 -34.77 -7.19
CA THR A 971 -0.58 -35.41 -8.01
C THR A 971 -1.13 -34.52 -9.13
N SER A 972 -0.80 -33.22 -9.15
CA SER A 972 -1.22 -32.28 -10.19
C SER A 972 -0.06 -31.94 -11.12
N ILE A 973 -0.29 -32.09 -12.44
CA ILE A 973 0.67 -31.70 -13.48
C ILE A 973 1.09 -30.22 -13.33
N THR A 974 0.20 -29.36 -12.79
CA THR A 974 0.47 -27.93 -12.53
C THR A 974 1.54 -27.65 -11.48
N THR A 975 1.98 -28.67 -10.73
CA THR A 975 3.03 -28.55 -9.69
C THR A 975 4.43 -29.00 -10.16
N SER A 976 4.56 -29.48 -11.40
CA SER A 976 5.86 -29.83 -11.99
C SER A 976 6.48 -28.64 -12.73
N ASN A 977 7.66 -28.19 -12.31
CA ASN A 977 8.41 -27.10 -12.94
C ASN A 977 9.54 -27.63 -13.84
N THR A 978 9.20 -28.41 -14.85
CA THR A 978 10.15 -28.70 -15.93
C THR A 978 10.28 -27.49 -16.84
N LEU A 979 11.41 -27.35 -17.53
CA LEU A 979 11.61 -26.24 -18.47
C LEU A 979 10.54 -26.21 -19.58
N ASP A 980 10.11 -27.37 -20.08
CA ASP A 980 9.04 -27.47 -21.08
C ASP A 980 7.70 -26.91 -20.57
N ASN A 981 7.38 -27.15 -19.30
CA ASN A 981 6.17 -26.61 -18.68
C ASN A 981 6.25 -25.08 -18.55
N VAL A 982 7.44 -24.57 -18.19
CA VAL A 982 7.68 -23.13 -18.12
C VAL A 982 7.58 -22.49 -19.50
N LYS A 983 8.16 -23.10 -20.55
CA LYS A 983 8.03 -22.67 -21.96
C LYS A 983 6.57 -22.60 -22.39
N ALA A 984 5.79 -23.66 -22.14
CA ALA A 984 4.37 -23.70 -22.47
C ALA A 984 3.58 -22.60 -21.75
N ARG A 985 3.84 -22.39 -20.46
CA ARG A 985 3.23 -21.31 -19.68
C ARG A 985 3.60 -19.93 -20.20
N MET A 986 4.89 -19.67 -20.43
CA MET A 986 5.38 -18.37 -20.90
C MET A 986 4.81 -18.04 -22.28
N LYS A 987 4.71 -19.02 -23.19
CA LYS A 987 4.05 -18.86 -24.48
C LYS A 987 2.60 -18.36 -24.32
N ASN A 988 1.80 -19.00 -23.46
CA ASN A 988 0.41 -18.60 -23.23
C ASN A 988 0.32 -17.23 -22.57
N VAL A 989 1.15 -16.97 -21.54
CA VAL A 989 1.19 -15.70 -20.82
C VAL A 989 1.60 -14.52 -21.72
N ASN A 990 2.56 -14.74 -22.63
CA ASN A 990 3.01 -13.75 -23.61
C ASN A 990 1.97 -13.52 -24.72
N TYR A 991 1.33 -14.59 -25.19
CA TYR A 991 0.25 -14.47 -26.17
C TYR A 991 -0.93 -13.67 -25.62
N ILE A 992 -1.41 -13.99 -24.40
CA ILE A 992 -2.50 -13.26 -23.74
C ILE A 992 -2.14 -11.80 -23.54
N PHE A 993 -0.91 -11.52 -23.08
CA PHE A 993 -0.41 -10.16 -22.93
C PHE A 993 -0.54 -9.34 -24.22
N GLY A 994 -0.28 -9.95 -25.39
CA GLY A 994 -0.45 -9.32 -26.70
C GLY A 994 -1.91 -9.03 -27.10
N LEU A 995 -2.89 -9.74 -26.56
CA LEU A 995 -4.31 -9.56 -26.89
C LEU A 995 -4.97 -8.36 -26.19
N HIS A 996 -4.32 -7.89 -25.13
CA HIS A 996 -4.91 -6.92 -24.22
C HIS A 996 -4.55 -5.48 -24.60
N ASP A 997 -5.43 -4.55 -24.27
CA ASP A 997 -5.18 -3.13 -24.41
C ASP A 997 -4.03 -2.67 -23.48
N GLU A 998 -3.47 -1.49 -23.78
CA GLU A 998 -2.32 -0.92 -23.05
C GLU A 998 -2.56 -0.81 -21.55
N ILE A 999 -3.82 -0.66 -21.11
CA ILE A 999 -4.18 -0.60 -19.70
C ILE A 999 -3.93 -1.94 -19.06
N THR A 1000 -4.54 -2.95 -19.64
CA THR A 1000 -4.54 -4.30 -19.12
C THR A 1000 -3.14 -4.92 -19.18
N LYS A 1001 -2.32 -4.56 -20.19
CA LYS A 1001 -0.90 -4.96 -20.29
C LYS A 1001 -0.06 -4.55 -19.08
N VAL A 1002 -0.32 -3.38 -18.51
CA VAL A 1002 0.40 -2.93 -17.31
C VAL A 1002 0.10 -3.80 -16.09
N TYR A 1003 -1.14 -4.29 -15.97
CA TYR A 1003 -1.50 -5.22 -14.91
C TYR A 1003 -0.94 -6.62 -15.14
N TYR A 1004 -0.94 -7.11 -16.38
CA TYR A 1004 -0.25 -8.37 -16.71
C TYR A 1004 1.26 -8.26 -16.52
N THR A 1005 1.85 -7.09 -16.71
CA THR A 1005 3.26 -6.82 -16.38
C THR A 1005 3.50 -6.96 -14.89
N ARG A 1006 2.64 -6.32 -14.07
CA ARG A 1006 2.66 -6.51 -12.61
C ARG A 1006 2.47 -7.98 -12.21
N GLN A 1007 1.50 -8.69 -12.80
CA GLN A 1007 1.25 -10.09 -12.50
C GLN A 1007 2.44 -10.98 -12.90
N TYR A 1008 3.04 -10.70 -14.05
CA TYR A 1008 4.21 -11.40 -14.56
C TYR A 1008 5.38 -11.28 -13.57
N ILE A 1009 5.74 -10.07 -13.19
CA ILE A 1009 6.85 -9.80 -12.27
C ILE A 1009 6.57 -10.39 -10.88
N ARG A 1010 5.32 -10.26 -10.39
CA ARG A 1010 4.98 -10.70 -9.03
C ARG A 1010 4.84 -12.21 -8.88
N HIS A 1011 4.35 -12.89 -9.92
CA HIS A 1011 3.96 -14.30 -9.86
C HIS A 1011 4.60 -15.14 -10.96
N GLN A 1012 4.41 -14.82 -12.24
CA GLN A 1012 4.81 -15.74 -13.33
C GLN A 1012 6.33 -15.93 -13.39
N MET A 1013 7.11 -14.86 -13.30
CA MET A 1013 8.57 -14.89 -13.31
C MET A 1013 9.11 -15.67 -12.10
N VAL A 1014 8.61 -15.36 -10.90
CA VAL A 1014 9.00 -16.05 -9.66
C VAL A 1014 8.63 -17.54 -9.72
N ALA A 1015 7.44 -17.86 -10.20
CA ALA A 1015 7.00 -19.25 -10.37
C ALA A 1015 7.80 -20.01 -11.44
N SER A 1016 8.51 -19.32 -12.35
CA SER A 1016 9.36 -19.95 -13.37
C SER A 1016 10.73 -20.32 -12.84
N VAL A 1017 11.20 -19.66 -11.78
CA VAL A 1017 12.47 -19.98 -11.10
C VAL A 1017 12.26 -20.89 -9.88
N ASN A 1018 11.03 -21.35 -9.63
CA ASN A 1018 10.77 -22.38 -8.63
C ASN A 1018 11.37 -23.71 -9.11
N GLY A 1019 12.33 -24.29 -8.37
CA GLY A 1019 13.02 -25.49 -8.82
C GLY A 1019 14.24 -25.22 -9.70
N TYR A 1020 14.63 -23.94 -9.88
CA TYR A 1020 15.76 -23.51 -10.70
C TYR A 1020 17.07 -24.26 -10.41
N LYS A 1021 17.31 -24.66 -9.15
CA LYS A 1021 18.51 -25.42 -8.74
C LYS A 1021 18.62 -26.80 -9.42
N ASN A 1022 17.52 -27.34 -9.93
CA ASN A 1022 17.49 -28.65 -10.57
C ASN A 1022 17.72 -28.58 -12.09
N PHE A 1023 17.79 -27.38 -12.67
CA PHE A 1023 18.10 -27.20 -14.08
C PHE A 1023 19.60 -27.32 -14.31
N THR A 1024 19.96 -27.97 -15.43
CA THR A 1024 21.32 -27.95 -15.98
C THR A 1024 21.71 -26.53 -16.38
N ASP A 1025 23.01 -26.25 -16.51
CA ASP A 1025 23.49 -24.92 -16.92
C ASP A 1025 22.91 -24.47 -18.28
N GLU A 1026 22.67 -25.43 -19.19
CA GLU A 1026 22.02 -25.16 -20.48
C GLU A 1026 20.53 -24.78 -20.30
N GLU A 1027 19.79 -25.54 -19.50
CA GLU A 1027 18.39 -25.23 -19.17
C GLU A 1027 18.23 -23.91 -18.42
N LYS A 1028 19.18 -23.57 -17.52
CA LYS A 1028 19.23 -22.31 -16.80
C LYS A 1028 19.38 -21.12 -17.75
N ARG A 1029 20.26 -21.23 -18.75
CA ARG A 1029 20.45 -20.21 -19.79
C ARG A 1029 19.23 -20.10 -20.69
N GLU A 1030 18.65 -21.22 -21.10
CA GLU A 1030 17.46 -21.19 -21.93
C GLU A 1030 16.25 -20.58 -21.19
N LEU A 1031 16.11 -20.86 -19.89
CA LEU A 1031 15.11 -20.22 -19.04
C LEU A 1031 15.36 -18.71 -18.90
N TYR A 1032 16.61 -18.30 -18.72
CA TYR A 1032 16.99 -16.90 -18.67
C TYR A 1032 16.55 -16.16 -19.94
N ASP A 1033 16.89 -16.70 -21.11
CA ASP A 1033 16.52 -16.11 -22.40
C ASP A 1033 15.01 -16.01 -22.57
N LEU A 1034 14.27 -17.06 -22.21
CA LEU A 1034 12.81 -17.10 -22.25
C LEU A 1034 12.16 -16.01 -21.36
N LEU A 1035 12.67 -15.86 -20.13
CA LEU A 1035 12.16 -14.85 -19.20
C LEU A 1035 12.57 -13.44 -19.63
N ARG A 1036 13.76 -13.29 -20.23
CA ARG A 1036 14.26 -12.03 -20.76
C ARG A 1036 13.41 -11.54 -21.93
N GLU A 1037 13.09 -12.42 -22.88
CA GLU A 1037 12.16 -12.11 -23.97
C GLU A 1037 10.80 -11.66 -23.40
N GLY A 1038 10.28 -12.41 -22.42
CA GLY A 1038 9.06 -12.05 -21.68
C GLY A 1038 9.14 -10.67 -21.04
N MET A 1039 10.26 -10.32 -20.41
CA MET A 1039 10.46 -9.03 -19.75
C MET A 1039 10.63 -7.87 -20.72
N LEU A 1040 11.34 -8.05 -21.84
CA LEU A 1040 11.51 -7.01 -22.85
C LEU A 1040 10.18 -6.60 -23.48
N MET A 1041 9.27 -7.56 -23.72
CA MET A 1041 7.90 -7.24 -24.17
C MET A 1041 7.12 -6.36 -23.17
N ARG A 1042 7.51 -6.41 -21.89
CA ARG A 1042 6.84 -5.75 -20.78
C ARG A 1042 7.53 -4.48 -20.31
N GLU A 1043 8.76 -4.23 -20.75
CA GLU A 1043 9.58 -3.07 -20.36
C GLU A 1043 8.83 -1.73 -20.46
N PRO A 1044 8.08 -1.42 -21.54
CA PRO A 1044 7.35 -0.14 -21.66
C PRO A 1044 6.25 0.05 -20.59
N TYR A 1045 5.88 -1.03 -19.90
CA TYR A 1045 4.78 -1.10 -18.94
C TYR A 1045 5.27 -1.28 -17.50
N VAL A 1046 6.58 -1.38 -17.29
CA VAL A 1046 7.17 -1.43 -15.95
C VAL A 1046 7.11 -0.02 -15.35
N VAL A 1047 6.54 0.11 -14.16
CA VAL A 1047 6.66 1.33 -13.34
C VAL A 1047 7.27 0.97 -12.00
N ASP A 1048 8.18 1.79 -11.50
CA ASP A 1048 8.95 1.51 -10.29
C ASP A 1048 8.07 1.18 -9.07
N GLN A 1049 6.89 1.79 -8.99
CA GLN A 1049 5.93 1.59 -7.90
C GLN A 1049 5.22 0.23 -7.91
N MET A 1050 5.33 -0.57 -8.97
CA MET A 1050 4.67 -1.90 -9.03
C MET A 1050 5.32 -2.95 -8.14
N ILE A 1051 6.54 -2.70 -7.67
CA ILE A 1051 7.46 -3.74 -7.23
C ILE A 1051 7.94 -3.40 -5.83
N ILE A 1052 7.15 -3.87 -4.88
CA ILE A 1052 7.35 -3.69 -3.43
C ILE A 1052 8.27 -4.80 -2.86
N VAL A 1053 9.01 -5.54 -3.68
CA VAL A 1053 9.89 -6.63 -3.20
C VAL A 1053 11.23 -6.56 -3.95
N PRO A 1054 12.32 -6.17 -3.30
CA PRO A 1054 13.58 -5.87 -3.99
C PRO A 1054 14.27 -7.07 -4.61
N SER A 1055 14.15 -8.26 -4.03
CA SER A 1055 14.57 -9.50 -4.69
C SER A 1055 13.87 -9.74 -6.03
N LYS A 1056 12.56 -9.48 -6.13
CA LYS A 1056 11.83 -9.55 -7.42
C LYS A 1056 12.25 -8.42 -8.37
N LYS A 1057 12.62 -7.26 -7.82
CA LYS A 1057 13.12 -6.13 -8.60
C LYS A 1057 14.44 -6.49 -9.27
N LEU A 1058 15.38 -7.02 -8.50
CA LEU A 1058 16.67 -7.49 -8.99
C LEU A 1058 16.51 -8.57 -10.06
N LEU A 1059 15.58 -9.51 -9.87
CA LEU A 1059 15.33 -10.59 -10.84
C LEU A 1059 14.88 -10.08 -12.22
N TYR A 1060 14.02 -9.06 -12.31
CA TYR A 1060 13.64 -8.53 -13.63
C TYR A 1060 14.65 -7.50 -14.14
N GLN A 1061 15.31 -6.75 -13.26
CA GLN A 1061 16.34 -5.80 -13.66
C GLN A 1061 17.56 -6.52 -14.25
N SER A 1062 17.94 -7.67 -13.72
CA SER A 1062 19.00 -8.49 -14.30
C SER A 1062 18.61 -9.02 -15.69
N LEU A 1063 17.34 -9.35 -15.91
CA LEU A 1063 16.83 -9.69 -17.25
C LEU A 1063 16.92 -8.48 -18.22
N LEU A 1064 16.47 -7.30 -17.80
CA LEU A 1064 16.53 -6.09 -18.63
C LEU A 1064 17.97 -5.61 -18.89
N ALA A 1065 18.87 -5.77 -17.91
CA ALA A 1065 20.27 -5.39 -18.00
C ALA A 1065 21.15 -6.42 -18.73
N ASP A 1066 20.59 -7.55 -19.15
CA ASP A 1066 21.33 -8.66 -19.76
C ASP A 1066 22.42 -9.26 -18.84
N ASP A 1067 22.14 -9.30 -17.54
CA ASP A 1067 23.04 -9.78 -16.49
C ASP A 1067 22.65 -11.19 -16.01
N PHE A 1068 23.21 -12.21 -16.66
CA PHE A 1068 22.95 -13.62 -16.32
C PHE A 1068 23.46 -14.00 -14.93
N GLU A 1069 24.63 -13.52 -14.51
CA GLU A 1069 25.24 -13.91 -13.23
C GLU A 1069 24.38 -13.44 -12.05
N LYS A 1070 23.91 -12.19 -12.10
CA LYS A 1070 22.99 -11.65 -11.11
C LYS A 1070 21.63 -12.33 -11.14
N PHE A 1071 21.14 -12.71 -12.33
CA PHE A 1071 19.91 -13.49 -12.44
C PHE A 1071 20.06 -14.87 -11.81
N ASP A 1072 21.11 -15.62 -12.14
CA ASP A 1072 21.38 -16.98 -11.66
C ASP A 1072 21.42 -17.00 -10.12
N LEU A 1073 22.15 -16.06 -9.53
CA LEU A 1073 22.23 -15.90 -8.07
C LEU A 1073 20.85 -15.67 -7.41
N VAL A 1074 20.05 -14.76 -7.96
CA VAL A 1074 18.72 -14.43 -7.38
C VAL A 1074 17.72 -15.55 -7.63
N ALA A 1075 17.75 -16.18 -8.81
CA ALA A 1075 16.88 -17.29 -9.19
C ALA A 1075 17.13 -18.54 -8.34
N GLU A 1076 18.40 -18.86 -8.04
CA GLU A 1076 18.76 -19.92 -7.09
C GLU A 1076 18.20 -19.64 -5.69
N GLY A 1077 18.34 -18.40 -5.18
CA GLY A 1077 17.79 -18.01 -3.89
C GLY A 1077 16.26 -18.19 -3.80
N PHE A 1078 15.53 -17.88 -4.87
CA PHE A 1078 14.08 -18.16 -4.94
C PHE A 1078 13.77 -19.67 -4.94
N SER A 1079 14.58 -20.46 -5.65
CA SER A 1079 14.43 -21.91 -5.72
C SER A 1079 14.61 -22.56 -4.35
N GLU A 1080 15.66 -22.22 -3.60
CA GLU A 1080 15.94 -22.86 -2.31
C GLU A 1080 14.89 -22.53 -1.23
N LYS A 1081 14.45 -21.26 -1.17
CA LYS A 1081 13.36 -20.84 -0.26
C LYS A 1081 12.05 -21.61 -0.47
N TYR A 1082 11.76 -22.01 -1.72
CA TYR A 1082 10.60 -22.83 -2.06
C TYR A 1082 10.73 -24.27 -1.52
N PHE A 1083 11.93 -24.87 -1.60
CA PHE A 1083 12.19 -26.21 -1.06
C PHE A 1083 12.14 -26.24 0.47
N ALA A 1084 12.76 -25.28 1.15
CA ALA A 1084 12.74 -25.19 2.61
C ALA A 1084 11.30 -25.06 3.18
N PHE A 1085 10.39 -24.43 2.43
CA PHE A 1085 8.96 -24.38 2.78
C PHE A 1085 8.27 -25.74 2.62
N HIS A 1086 8.58 -26.49 1.55
CA HIS A 1086 7.96 -27.78 1.27
C HIS A 1086 8.50 -28.94 2.10
N GLU A 1087 9.79 -28.96 2.45
CA GLU A 1087 10.35 -29.97 3.37
C GLU A 1087 9.72 -29.87 4.77
N LYS A 1088 9.49 -28.65 5.26
CA LYS A 1088 8.75 -28.42 6.53
C LYS A 1088 7.28 -28.84 6.44
N GLU A 1089 6.68 -28.87 5.26
CA GLU A 1089 5.31 -29.37 5.05
C GLU A 1089 5.23 -30.90 4.88
N GLU A 1090 6.28 -31.57 4.42
CA GLU A 1090 6.33 -33.05 4.36
C GLU A 1090 6.67 -33.69 5.70
N GLN A 1091 7.41 -32.98 6.57
CA GLN A 1091 7.75 -33.44 7.92
C GLN A 1091 6.63 -33.22 8.96
N ALA A 1092 5.63 -32.40 8.67
CA ALA A 1092 4.52 -32.03 9.56
C ALA A 1092 3.19 -32.67 9.15
#